data_AF-A0A368TJD7-F1
#
_entry.id   AF-A0A368TJD7-F1
#
_cell.length_a   1.000
_cell.length_b   1.000
_cell.length_c   1.000
_cell.angle_alpha   90.00
_cell.angle_beta   90.00
_cell.angle_gamma   90.00
#
_symmetry.space_group_name_H-M   'P 1'
#
loop_
_entity.id
_entity.type
_entity.pdbx_description
1 polymer ?
#
loop_
_entity_poly.entity_id
_entity_poly.type
_entity_poly.pdbx_seq_one_letter_code
_entity_poly.pdbx_strand_id
1 'polypeptide(L)'
;MRIHKSEDEGGCGVVGFASTIPVRGKHIFEPSVQMHNRGNGKGGGIAAVGLSHEDLGVTKSILEEDYLLQIALLDPEARKEIEAEFITPLMDVDKSERIPTVSDYRTIEGLETKPPGVWRYFVRVKAKVLDRFISETKLEDVDRRRAEDEFIYQNSFKINTKFYASLGDKRAFVLSHGRNMMILKIVGYAENTVKYYKLDDFRAHVWIAHQRYPTRGRVWHPGGAHPFVGMHEALVHNGDFANYHAIAEYLEQRGRHPLFLTDTEVSVLLFDLLNRKYNYPLEYIIEAVAPTTEFDFDMLPPKKQEIYHAIQTEHIHGSPDGPWFFIIARNEPYGHYFQLIGITDTAMLRPQVFALIEGEEVQIGLIGSEKQAIDATLKSLSDEDKRFPSVADKYWNARGGSYTDGGAFMFSIDRDDKLVCTNKFGEVVKTPEGQTHCDFTKPVTPPLDSDRQRERIAAELKSPRTLFVFLRKGVKEWDCNKLRWTMSELTNYVTKDDGTKTIVIAGLTLLNDRRYDTGTKKRSSVVQIAKEALHQIFDDSPAIEAKHTGIYHKIGWSNKDGLRPPGSADAILILNAAEFPPEGEACDARLIVKAYGLGWKRFIVYNAQGQRFCGSGLGNHTIGIRIDVYDSSGDYLGSSMDGAELYIHGNGQDQLGQILKSGKLVVFGDVGQTFMYGAKGGDAYVLGNAAGRPLINAVGKPRVVINGTCLDYLAESFMAGDPLNGGGFVVVNGLDSDGNGNFIEQDTPYPGSNLFSLASGGAIYIRDPHHKLVEEQLNGGEFSILTAEDWAIILPYLEENERLFGISIEEELLVVNGNKKSPQEVYRKVRPMKAPVLVECEEGED
;
A
#
# COMPACT_ATOMS: atom_id res chain seq x y z
N MET A 1 1.26 -40.33 3.70
CA MET A 1 1.77 -39.03 4.20
C MET A 1 0.74 -37.99 3.80
N ARG A 2 -0.13 -37.57 4.74
CA ARG A 2 -1.10 -36.50 4.46
C ARG A 2 -0.32 -35.19 4.50
N ILE A 3 -0.21 -34.53 3.34
CA ILE A 3 0.29 -33.16 3.27
C ILE A 3 -0.74 -32.32 4.02
N HIS A 4 -0.43 -31.93 5.25
CA HIS A 4 -1.20 -30.90 5.93
C HIS A 4 -1.01 -29.62 5.13
N LYS A 5 -2.09 -29.11 4.54
CA LYS A 5 -2.13 -27.75 4.00
C LYS A 5 -1.89 -26.83 5.20
N SER A 6 -0.90 -25.96 5.11
CA SER A 6 -0.67 -24.90 6.09
C SER A 6 -1.96 -24.10 6.26
N GLU A 7 -2.34 -23.81 7.49
CA GLU A 7 -3.28 -22.73 7.75
C GLU A 7 -2.52 -21.44 7.49
N ASP A 8 -2.69 -20.89 6.28
CA ASP A 8 -2.05 -19.64 5.89
C ASP A 8 -2.78 -18.48 6.56
N GLU A 9 -2.11 -17.70 7.41
CA GLU A 9 -2.59 -16.39 7.90
C GLU A 9 -2.68 -15.44 6.70
N GLY A 10 -3.89 -15.22 6.16
CA GLY A 10 -4.08 -14.39 4.97
C GLY A 10 -5.35 -13.53 5.00
N GLY A 11 -5.19 -12.23 4.83
CA GLY A 11 -6.23 -11.33 4.29
C GLY A 11 -6.11 -11.25 2.77
N CYS A 12 -7.16 -10.77 2.07
CA CYS A 12 -7.13 -10.63 0.61
C CYS A 12 -6.00 -9.69 0.14
N GLY A 13 -5.48 -9.92 -1.07
CA GLY A 13 -4.56 -8.99 -1.74
C GLY A 13 -5.32 -8.12 -2.74
N VAL A 14 -5.22 -6.80 -2.63
CA VAL A 14 -5.78 -5.87 -3.63
C VAL A 14 -4.73 -4.91 -4.15
N VAL A 15 -4.84 -4.59 -5.44
CA VAL A 15 -3.98 -3.60 -6.12
C VAL A 15 -4.76 -2.92 -7.23
N GLY A 16 -4.49 -1.65 -7.47
CA GLY A 16 -5.03 -0.90 -8.58
C GLY A 16 -4.17 0.30 -8.95
N PHE A 17 -4.30 0.76 -10.18
CA PHE A 17 -3.62 1.95 -10.66
C PHE A 17 -4.46 2.67 -11.72
N ALA A 18 -4.25 3.98 -11.85
CA ALA A 18 -4.84 4.86 -12.85
C ALA A 18 -3.73 5.62 -13.58
N SER A 19 -3.62 5.44 -14.89
CA SER A 19 -2.61 6.10 -15.72
C SER A 19 -3.25 7.03 -16.75
N THR A 20 -2.63 8.20 -16.92
CA THR A 20 -2.97 9.21 -17.93
C THR A 20 -2.96 8.67 -19.37
N ILE A 21 -2.18 7.63 -19.65
CA ILE A 21 -2.23 6.91 -20.93
C ILE A 21 -2.80 5.50 -20.75
N PRO A 22 -3.47 4.92 -21.77
CA PRO A 22 -3.87 3.52 -21.72
C PRO A 22 -2.63 2.61 -21.65
N VAL A 23 -2.58 1.75 -20.63
CA VAL A 23 -1.50 0.76 -20.47
C VAL A 23 -2.03 -0.66 -20.53
N ARG A 24 -1.14 -1.60 -20.87
CA ARG A 24 -1.45 -3.00 -21.11
C ARG A 24 -1.77 -3.78 -19.83
N GLY A 25 -2.63 -4.80 -19.92
CA GLY A 25 -3.02 -5.65 -18.80
C GLY A 25 -1.88 -6.47 -18.19
N LYS A 26 -0.74 -6.66 -18.87
CA LYS A 26 0.45 -7.26 -18.24
C LYS A 26 0.97 -6.46 -17.03
N HIS A 27 0.65 -5.16 -16.93
CA HIS A 27 1.11 -4.33 -15.81
C HIS A 27 0.30 -4.55 -14.53
N ILE A 28 -0.90 -5.18 -14.61
CA ILE A 28 -1.63 -5.66 -13.42
C ILE A 28 -1.32 -7.15 -13.11
N PHE A 29 -0.61 -7.86 -14.00
CA PHE A 29 -0.24 -9.26 -13.80
C PHE A 29 0.82 -9.45 -12.72
N GLU A 30 1.99 -8.84 -12.89
CA GLU A 30 3.12 -8.97 -11.95
C GLU A 30 2.76 -8.58 -10.50
N PRO A 31 2.09 -7.44 -10.24
CA PRO A 31 1.66 -7.13 -8.87
C PRO A 31 0.63 -8.13 -8.32
N SER A 32 -0.18 -8.77 -9.18
CA SER A 32 -1.08 -9.84 -8.75
C SER A 32 -0.32 -11.08 -8.30
N VAL A 33 0.77 -11.44 -9.01
CA VAL A 33 1.67 -12.55 -8.63
C VAL A 33 2.31 -12.28 -7.28
N GLN A 34 2.80 -11.06 -7.03
CA GLN A 34 3.39 -10.71 -5.73
C GLN A 34 2.37 -10.66 -4.58
N MET A 35 1.07 -10.65 -4.91
CA MET A 35 -0.02 -10.77 -3.94
C MET A 35 -0.61 -12.17 -3.83
N HIS A 36 0.01 -13.17 -4.47
CA HIS A 36 -0.46 -14.56 -4.45
C HIS A 36 -0.56 -15.13 -3.03
N ASN A 37 0.39 -14.80 -2.14
CA ASN A 37 0.39 -15.21 -0.72
C ASN A 37 -0.76 -14.60 0.10
N ARG A 38 -1.43 -13.58 -0.43
CA ARG A 38 -2.66 -13.01 0.14
C ARG A 38 -3.95 -13.63 -0.42
N GLY A 39 -3.82 -14.70 -1.19
CA GLY A 39 -4.95 -15.47 -1.72
C GLY A 39 -4.76 -16.95 -1.48
N ASN A 40 -5.83 -17.72 -1.66
CA ASN A 40 -5.78 -19.19 -1.54
C ASN A 40 -6.33 -19.91 -2.79
N GLY A 41 -6.37 -19.19 -3.92
CA GLY A 41 -6.82 -19.70 -5.21
C GLY A 41 -8.34 -19.94 -5.31
N LYS A 42 -9.13 -19.45 -4.34
CA LYS A 42 -10.59 -19.67 -4.31
C LYS A 42 -11.41 -18.57 -4.97
N GLY A 43 -10.77 -17.55 -5.48
CA GLY A 43 -11.40 -16.48 -6.25
C GLY A 43 -10.37 -15.43 -6.62
N GLY A 44 -10.33 -15.07 -7.89
CA GLY A 44 -9.42 -14.06 -8.40
C GLY A 44 -10.08 -13.35 -9.56
N GLY A 45 -9.74 -12.08 -9.76
CA GLY A 45 -10.31 -11.32 -10.85
C GLY A 45 -9.67 -9.96 -11.00
N ILE A 46 -10.01 -9.34 -12.12
CA ILE A 46 -9.52 -8.04 -12.54
C ILE A 46 -10.69 -7.22 -13.12
N ALA A 47 -10.60 -5.91 -13.00
CA ALA A 47 -11.45 -4.98 -13.74
C ALA A 47 -10.59 -3.94 -14.45
N ALA A 48 -11.12 -3.44 -15.56
CA ALA A 48 -10.51 -2.41 -16.37
C ALA A 48 -11.54 -1.34 -16.70
N VAL A 49 -11.12 -0.07 -16.69
CA VAL A 49 -11.93 1.11 -17.03
C VAL A 49 -11.14 2.03 -17.96
N GLY A 50 -11.83 2.68 -18.90
CA GLY A 50 -11.19 3.50 -19.93
C GLY A 50 -10.48 2.59 -20.93
N LEU A 51 -11.24 1.71 -21.57
CA LEU A 51 -10.77 0.66 -22.47
C LEU A 51 -10.32 1.24 -23.82
N SER A 52 -9.47 0.50 -24.55
CA SER A 52 -9.15 0.82 -25.94
C SER A 52 -10.25 0.32 -26.89
N HIS A 53 -10.85 1.24 -27.66
CA HIS A 53 -11.83 0.87 -28.69
C HIS A 53 -11.21 0.03 -29.83
N GLU A 54 -9.92 0.21 -30.10
CA GLU A 54 -9.17 -0.56 -31.11
C GLU A 54 -9.04 -2.02 -30.68
N ASP A 55 -8.67 -2.27 -29.42
CA ASP A 55 -8.51 -3.62 -28.86
C ASP A 55 -9.87 -4.36 -28.79
N LEU A 56 -10.94 -3.58 -28.65
CA LEU A 56 -12.32 -4.05 -28.68
C LEU A 56 -12.87 -4.18 -30.09
N GLY A 57 -12.19 -3.69 -31.13
CA GLY A 57 -12.66 -3.69 -32.52
C GLY A 57 -14.03 -3.03 -32.68
N VAL A 58 -14.23 -1.86 -32.06
CA VAL A 58 -15.42 -1.01 -32.16
C VAL A 58 -15.01 0.45 -32.42
N THR A 59 -15.97 1.29 -32.80
CA THR A 59 -15.72 2.74 -32.90
C THR A 59 -15.65 3.36 -31.51
N LYS A 60 -15.01 4.54 -31.41
CA LYS A 60 -14.97 5.32 -30.17
C LYS A 60 -16.37 5.65 -29.64
N SER A 61 -17.29 6.04 -30.54
CA SER A 61 -18.69 6.34 -30.18
C SER A 61 -19.41 5.11 -29.61
N ILE A 62 -19.27 3.91 -30.20
CA ILE A 62 -19.84 2.68 -29.63
C ILE A 62 -19.30 2.44 -28.21
N LEU A 63 -17.99 2.57 -28.00
CA LEU A 63 -17.41 2.34 -26.67
C LEU A 63 -17.89 3.34 -25.60
N GLU A 64 -18.07 4.60 -25.98
CA GLU A 64 -18.51 5.68 -25.08
C GLU A 64 -20.02 5.62 -24.79
N GLU A 65 -20.81 5.21 -25.78
CA GLU A 65 -22.26 5.28 -25.73
C GLU A 65 -22.92 3.96 -25.30
N ASP A 66 -22.37 2.82 -25.67
CA ASP A 66 -22.98 1.52 -25.41
C ASP A 66 -22.64 0.97 -24.04
N TYR A 67 -23.60 0.25 -23.47
CA TYR A 67 -23.35 -0.57 -22.29
C TYR A 67 -22.58 -1.81 -22.69
N LEU A 68 -21.54 -2.12 -21.93
CA LEU A 68 -20.77 -3.34 -22.07
C LEU A 68 -21.34 -4.43 -21.15
N LEU A 69 -22.37 -5.12 -21.64
CA LEU A 69 -22.99 -6.23 -20.92
C LEU A 69 -22.13 -7.49 -21.09
N GLN A 70 -21.50 -7.93 -20.00
CA GLN A 70 -20.69 -9.16 -19.97
C GLN A 70 -21.37 -10.26 -19.16
N ILE A 71 -21.55 -11.42 -19.78
CA ILE A 71 -22.27 -12.55 -19.19
C ILE A 71 -21.35 -13.77 -19.17
N ALA A 72 -21.09 -14.29 -17.98
CA ALA A 72 -20.41 -15.56 -17.76
C ALA A 72 -21.40 -16.72 -17.91
N LEU A 73 -21.05 -17.68 -18.76
CA LEU A 73 -21.81 -18.91 -19.01
C LEU A 73 -21.12 -20.09 -18.32
N LEU A 74 -21.84 -20.70 -17.39
CA LEU A 74 -21.49 -21.97 -16.74
C LEU A 74 -22.08 -23.14 -17.54
N ASP A 75 -23.31 -22.94 -18.00
CA ASP A 75 -24.00 -23.74 -19.00
C ASP A 75 -24.04 -22.96 -20.33
N PRO A 76 -23.34 -23.40 -21.38
CA PRO A 76 -23.38 -22.76 -22.69
C PRO A 76 -24.78 -22.63 -23.31
N GLU A 77 -25.71 -23.53 -22.98
CA GLU A 77 -27.08 -23.50 -23.54
C GLU A 77 -27.91 -22.33 -22.98
N ALA A 78 -27.55 -21.80 -21.80
CA ALA A 78 -28.22 -20.65 -21.20
C ALA A 78 -28.16 -19.39 -22.08
N ARG A 79 -27.15 -19.30 -22.97
CA ARG A 79 -26.97 -18.15 -23.86
C ARG A 79 -28.21 -17.86 -24.71
N LYS A 80 -28.78 -18.89 -25.35
CA LYS A 80 -29.92 -18.70 -26.27
C LYS A 80 -31.14 -18.17 -25.54
N GLU A 81 -31.38 -18.68 -24.32
CA GLU A 81 -32.48 -18.23 -23.46
C GLU A 81 -32.26 -16.77 -23.03
N ILE A 82 -31.04 -16.42 -22.62
CA ILE A 82 -30.68 -15.06 -22.23
C ILE A 82 -30.87 -14.08 -23.39
N GLU A 83 -30.36 -14.42 -24.57
CA GLU A 83 -30.49 -13.58 -25.77
C GLU A 83 -31.96 -13.38 -26.14
N ALA A 84 -32.75 -14.45 -26.16
CA ALA A 84 -34.15 -14.42 -26.57
C ALA A 84 -35.06 -13.64 -25.62
N GLU A 85 -34.74 -13.58 -24.32
CA GLU A 85 -35.60 -12.98 -23.30
C GLU A 85 -35.11 -11.62 -22.80
N PHE A 86 -33.79 -11.43 -22.65
CA PHE A 86 -33.22 -10.28 -21.95
C PHE A 86 -32.36 -9.36 -22.82
N ILE A 87 -32.03 -9.76 -24.05
CA ILE A 87 -31.19 -8.95 -24.95
C ILE A 87 -31.95 -8.59 -26.23
N THR A 88 -32.17 -9.54 -27.14
CA THR A 88 -32.73 -9.30 -28.48
C THR A 88 -34.08 -8.56 -28.49
N PRO A 89 -35.06 -8.85 -27.60
CA PRO A 89 -36.31 -8.10 -27.62
C PRO A 89 -36.20 -6.69 -27.00
N LEU A 90 -35.22 -6.47 -26.12
CA LEU A 90 -35.11 -5.27 -25.27
C LEU A 90 -34.11 -4.25 -25.81
N MET A 91 -33.07 -4.70 -26.49
CA MET A 91 -31.87 -3.92 -26.80
C MET A 91 -31.48 -4.04 -28.27
N ASP A 92 -30.92 -2.96 -28.80
CA ASP A 92 -30.16 -2.96 -30.03
C ASP A 92 -28.72 -3.40 -29.70
N VAL A 93 -28.15 -4.27 -30.53
CA VAL A 93 -26.83 -4.88 -30.32
C VAL A 93 -25.93 -4.46 -31.47
N ASP A 94 -25.01 -3.53 -31.21
CA ASP A 94 -24.04 -3.06 -32.23
C ASP A 94 -22.92 -4.08 -32.44
N LYS A 95 -22.53 -4.80 -31.38
CA LYS A 95 -21.57 -5.89 -31.46
C LYS A 95 -21.82 -6.94 -30.37
N SER A 96 -21.61 -8.20 -30.71
CA SER A 96 -21.54 -9.29 -29.73
C SER A 96 -20.38 -10.22 -30.07
N GLU A 97 -19.65 -10.66 -29.05
CA GLU A 97 -18.54 -11.59 -29.23
C GLU A 97 -18.25 -12.40 -27.97
N ARG A 98 -17.63 -13.56 -28.18
CA ARG A 98 -17.03 -14.33 -27.10
C ARG A 98 -15.65 -13.75 -26.77
N ILE A 99 -15.38 -13.53 -25.50
CA ILE A 99 -14.04 -13.09 -25.05
C ILE A 99 -13.02 -14.19 -25.36
N PRO A 100 -11.89 -13.85 -26.01
CA PRO A 100 -10.83 -14.81 -26.30
C PRO A 100 -10.32 -15.50 -25.03
N THR A 101 -10.05 -16.80 -25.14
CA THR A 101 -9.43 -17.57 -24.05
C THR A 101 -8.25 -18.37 -24.57
N VAL A 102 -7.39 -18.85 -23.67
CA VAL A 102 -6.49 -19.98 -23.97
C VAL A 102 -7.31 -21.22 -24.34
N SER A 103 -6.76 -22.09 -25.19
CA SER A 103 -7.45 -23.29 -25.69
C SER A 103 -7.59 -24.39 -24.64
N ASP A 104 -6.56 -24.59 -23.82
CA ASP A 104 -6.56 -25.51 -22.69
C ASP A 104 -6.13 -24.78 -21.42
N TYR A 105 -7.07 -24.62 -20.48
CA TYR A 105 -6.84 -23.89 -19.23
C TYR A 105 -5.77 -24.55 -18.36
N ARG A 106 -5.54 -25.87 -18.54
CA ARG A 106 -4.54 -26.65 -17.78
C ARG A 106 -3.10 -26.29 -18.14
N THR A 107 -2.91 -25.50 -19.19
CA THR A 107 -1.59 -24.93 -19.53
C THR A 107 -1.20 -23.78 -18.61
N ILE A 108 -2.14 -23.23 -17.85
CA ILE A 108 -1.89 -22.21 -16.83
C ILE A 108 -1.61 -22.91 -15.50
N GLU A 109 -0.40 -22.73 -14.99
CA GLU A 109 0.02 -23.31 -13.71
C GLU A 109 -0.91 -22.88 -12.55
N GLY A 110 -1.25 -23.81 -11.66
CA GLY A 110 -2.13 -23.55 -10.53
C GLY A 110 -3.62 -23.36 -10.84
N LEU A 111 -4.05 -23.40 -12.12
CA LEU A 111 -5.45 -23.26 -12.51
C LEU A 111 -6.16 -24.62 -12.61
N GLU A 112 -6.82 -25.04 -11.53
CA GLU A 112 -7.48 -26.36 -11.44
C GLU A 112 -8.89 -26.37 -12.05
N THR A 113 -9.60 -25.24 -11.97
CA THR A 113 -11.02 -25.12 -12.39
C THR A 113 -11.12 -24.39 -13.70
N LYS A 114 -11.84 -24.96 -14.68
CA LYS A 114 -12.09 -24.31 -15.97
C LYS A 114 -12.88 -23.01 -15.74
N PRO A 115 -12.35 -21.84 -16.12
CA PRO A 115 -13.10 -20.59 -15.99
C PRO A 115 -14.28 -20.52 -16.99
N PRO A 116 -15.34 -19.75 -16.67
CA PRO A 116 -16.53 -19.67 -17.51
C PRO A 116 -16.21 -19.10 -18.90
N GLY A 117 -17.02 -19.47 -19.89
CA GLY A 117 -17.02 -18.77 -21.17
C GLY A 117 -17.74 -17.44 -21.00
N VAL A 118 -17.15 -16.34 -21.48
CA VAL A 118 -17.75 -15.00 -21.33
C VAL A 118 -18.18 -14.46 -22.69
N TRP A 119 -19.42 -13.99 -22.78
CA TRP A 119 -19.94 -13.23 -23.91
C TRP A 119 -20.05 -11.76 -23.54
N ARG A 120 -19.62 -10.90 -24.46
CA ARG A 120 -19.66 -9.45 -24.37
C ARG A 120 -20.61 -8.90 -25.43
N TYR A 121 -21.51 -8.02 -25.02
CA TYR A 121 -22.46 -7.34 -25.89
C TYR A 121 -22.31 -5.82 -25.72
N PHE A 122 -22.19 -5.11 -26.82
CA PHE A 122 -22.32 -3.65 -26.90
C PHE A 122 -23.77 -3.35 -27.23
N VAL A 123 -24.48 -2.74 -26.28
CA VAL A 123 -25.94 -2.63 -26.34
C VAL A 123 -26.46 -1.25 -25.97
N ARG A 124 -27.58 -0.90 -26.60
CA ARG A 124 -28.45 0.22 -26.24
C ARG A 124 -29.88 -0.28 -26.04
N VAL A 125 -30.61 0.30 -25.10
CA VAL A 125 -32.03 -0.06 -24.91
C VAL A 125 -32.82 0.50 -26.09
N LYS A 126 -33.66 -0.34 -26.71
CA LYS A 126 -34.52 0.10 -27.82
C LYS A 126 -35.37 1.28 -27.39
N ALA A 127 -35.43 2.32 -28.22
CA ALA A 127 -36.10 3.58 -27.86
C ALA A 127 -37.52 3.37 -27.29
N LYS A 128 -38.36 2.56 -27.96
CA LYS A 128 -39.73 2.26 -27.50
C LYS A 128 -39.79 1.48 -26.18
N VAL A 129 -38.80 0.62 -25.93
CA VAL A 129 -38.70 -0.15 -24.68
C VAL A 129 -38.34 0.78 -23.53
N LEU A 130 -37.39 1.69 -23.77
CA LEU A 130 -36.98 2.70 -22.80
C LEU A 130 -38.11 3.71 -22.53
N ASP A 131 -38.82 4.19 -23.55
CA ASP A 131 -39.96 5.11 -23.39
C ASP A 131 -41.05 4.49 -22.50
N ARG A 132 -41.38 3.22 -22.75
CA ARG A 132 -42.33 2.48 -21.93
C ARG A 132 -41.83 2.32 -20.50
N PHE A 133 -40.56 1.95 -20.32
CA PHE A 133 -39.96 1.78 -19.00
C PHE A 133 -39.99 3.08 -18.20
N ILE A 134 -39.61 4.20 -18.80
CA ILE A 134 -39.65 5.53 -18.17
C ILE A 134 -41.05 5.85 -17.67
N SER A 135 -42.07 5.62 -18.50
CA SER A 135 -43.47 5.88 -18.13
C SER A 135 -43.99 4.93 -17.04
N GLU A 136 -43.67 3.63 -17.13
CA GLU A 136 -44.11 2.62 -16.15
C GLU A 136 -43.43 2.82 -14.78
N THR A 137 -42.20 3.32 -14.75
CA THR A 137 -41.41 3.53 -13.53
C THR A 137 -41.45 4.96 -13.00
N LYS A 138 -42.19 5.85 -13.67
CA LYS A 138 -42.33 7.27 -13.31
C LYS A 138 -40.98 8.02 -13.23
N LEU A 139 -40.13 7.78 -14.23
CA LEU A 139 -38.81 8.40 -14.36
C LEU A 139 -38.79 9.52 -15.40
N GLU A 140 -39.94 10.14 -15.72
CA GLU A 140 -40.05 11.18 -16.75
C GLU A 140 -39.18 12.41 -16.44
N ASP A 141 -38.96 12.71 -15.16
CA ASP A 141 -38.13 13.82 -14.70
C ASP A 141 -36.62 13.48 -14.62
N VAL A 142 -36.24 12.23 -14.91
CA VAL A 142 -34.85 11.77 -14.88
C VAL A 142 -34.26 11.86 -16.29
N ASP A 143 -32.99 12.26 -16.39
CA ASP A 143 -32.26 12.22 -17.65
C ASP A 143 -32.40 10.85 -18.32
N ARG A 144 -32.70 10.85 -19.62
CA ARG A 144 -33.02 9.64 -20.37
C ARG A 144 -31.91 8.59 -20.28
N ARG A 145 -30.64 9.01 -20.25
CA ARG A 145 -29.50 8.08 -20.15
C ARG A 145 -29.40 7.50 -18.75
N ARG A 146 -29.70 8.27 -17.71
CA ARG A 146 -29.78 7.75 -16.33
C ARG A 146 -30.96 6.80 -16.13
N ALA A 147 -32.08 7.03 -16.81
CA ALA A 147 -33.18 6.06 -16.85
C ALA A 147 -32.77 4.77 -17.60
N GLU A 148 -31.96 4.88 -18.64
CA GLU A 148 -31.37 3.74 -19.35
C GLU A 148 -30.41 2.94 -18.45
N ASP A 149 -29.58 3.61 -17.63
CA ASP A 149 -28.76 2.93 -16.61
C ASP A 149 -29.61 2.09 -15.66
N GLU A 150 -30.71 2.65 -15.14
CA GLU A 150 -31.63 1.91 -14.26
C GLU A 150 -32.27 0.70 -14.98
N PHE A 151 -32.62 0.83 -16.25
CA PHE A 151 -33.11 -0.29 -17.04
C PHE A 151 -32.06 -1.41 -17.15
N ILE A 152 -30.82 -1.07 -17.51
CA ILE A 152 -29.72 -2.03 -17.67
C ILE A 152 -29.40 -2.72 -16.35
N TYR A 153 -29.37 -1.96 -15.24
CA TYR A 153 -29.20 -2.48 -13.90
C TYR A 153 -30.28 -3.50 -13.54
N GLN A 154 -31.56 -3.14 -13.70
CA GLN A 154 -32.68 -4.04 -13.42
C GLN A 154 -32.70 -5.27 -14.34
N ASN A 155 -32.34 -5.11 -15.61
CA ASN A 155 -32.23 -6.23 -16.54
C ASN A 155 -31.14 -7.21 -16.11
N SER A 156 -29.96 -6.70 -15.72
CA SER A 156 -28.84 -7.50 -15.21
C SER A 156 -29.23 -8.25 -13.93
N PHE A 157 -29.96 -7.58 -13.04
CA PHE A 157 -30.50 -8.19 -11.84
C PHE A 157 -31.47 -9.34 -12.16
N LYS A 158 -32.41 -9.14 -13.10
CA LYS A 158 -33.35 -10.18 -13.55
C LYS A 158 -32.64 -11.40 -14.15
N ILE A 159 -31.58 -11.19 -14.94
CA ILE A 159 -30.73 -12.26 -15.47
C ILE A 159 -30.11 -13.05 -14.33
N ASN A 160 -29.48 -12.38 -13.36
CA ASN A 160 -28.85 -13.04 -12.21
C ASN A 160 -29.87 -13.81 -11.36
N THR A 161 -31.04 -13.22 -11.08
CA THR A 161 -32.09 -13.90 -10.32
C THR A 161 -32.53 -15.19 -11.01
N LYS A 162 -32.74 -15.15 -12.34
CA LYS A 162 -33.22 -16.30 -13.10
C LYS A 162 -32.15 -17.39 -13.30
N PHE A 163 -30.93 -17.02 -13.66
CA PHE A 163 -29.89 -17.96 -14.08
C PHE A 163 -28.85 -18.29 -13.02
N TYR A 164 -28.82 -17.57 -11.90
CA TYR A 164 -27.86 -17.77 -10.81
C TYR A 164 -28.53 -18.04 -9.46
N ALA A 165 -29.52 -17.23 -9.05
CA ALA A 165 -30.07 -17.27 -7.70
C ALA A 165 -31.24 -18.24 -7.51
N SER A 166 -31.85 -18.73 -8.60
CA SER A 166 -32.95 -19.69 -8.52
C SER A 166 -32.53 -20.98 -7.79
N LEU A 167 -33.49 -21.70 -7.19
CA LEU A 167 -33.25 -22.98 -6.50
C LEU A 167 -32.69 -24.10 -7.41
N GLY A 168 -32.57 -23.85 -8.72
CA GLY A 168 -31.96 -24.76 -9.69
C GLY A 168 -30.44 -24.61 -9.80
N ASP A 169 -29.86 -25.29 -10.80
CA ASP A 169 -28.42 -25.19 -11.07
C ASP A 169 -28.02 -23.78 -11.52
N LYS A 170 -26.83 -23.33 -11.08
CA LYS A 170 -26.23 -22.08 -11.53
C LYS A 170 -25.80 -22.23 -12.98
N ARG A 171 -26.42 -21.48 -13.90
CA ARG A 171 -26.22 -21.60 -15.35
C ARG A 171 -25.47 -20.42 -15.95
N ALA A 172 -25.72 -19.20 -15.48
CA ALA A 172 -25.05 -17.99 -15.97
C ALA A 172 -25.18 -16.85 -14.97
N PHE A 173 -24.33 -15.83 -15.10
CA PHE A 173 -24.44 -14.59 -14.33
C PHE A 173 -23.77 -13.42 -15.07
N VAL A 174 -24.22 -12.21 -14.79
CA VAL A 174 -23.67 -10.95 -15.30
C VAL A 174 -22.40 -10.60 -14.51
N LEU A 175 -21.31 -10.36 -15.22
CA LEU A 175 -20.01 -9.93 -14.68
C LEU A 175 -19.94 -8.41 -14.52
N SER A 176 -20.32 -7.69 -15.58
CA SER A 176 -20.37 -6.23 -15.64
C SER A 176 -21.44 -5.78 -16.64
N HIS A 177 -21.92 -4.55 -16.48
CA HIS A 177 -22.95 -3.97 -17.35
C HIS A 177 -22.83 -2.43 -17.50
N GLY A 178 -21.66 -1.87 -17.18
CA GLY A 178 -21.39 -0.44 -17.30
C GLY A 178 -20.89 -0.02 -18.69
N ARG A 179 -20.71 1.28 -18.88
CA ARG A 179 -20.08 1.84 -20.10
C ARG A 179 -18.58 1.89 -19.93
N ASN A 180 -17.82 1.62 -20.99
CA ASN A 180 -16.36 1.72 -21.04
C ASN A 180 -15.63 1.06 -19.84
N MET A 181 -16.14 -0.10 -19.40
CA MET A 181 -15.56 -0.88 -18.30
C MET A 181 -15.84 -2.37 -18.48
N MET A 182 -15.00 -3.23 -17.90
CA MET A 182 -15.20 -4.67 -17.89
C MET A 182 -14.72 -5.33 -16.59
N ILE A 183 -15.33 -6.46 -16.25
CA ILE A 183 -14.92 -7.30 -15.11
C ILE A 183 -14.73 -8.74 -15.58
N LEU A 184 -13.61 -9.35 -15.21
CA LEU A 184 -13.33 -10.76 -15.45
C LEU A 184 -12.88 -11.41 -14.16
N LYS A 185 -13.44 -12.58 -13.86
CA LYS A 185 -13.14 -13.31 -12.63
C LYS A 185 -13.24 -14.82 -12.80
N ILE A 186 -12.49 -15.54 -11.98
CA ILE A 186 -12.30 -16.99 -12.05
C ILE A 186 -12.24 -17.60 -10.65
N VAL A 187 -12.35 -18.94 -10.58
CA VAL A 187 -11.89 -19.71 -9.41
C VAL A 187 -10.42 -20.04 -9.62
N GLY A 188 -9.56 -19.25 -8.99
CA GLY A 188 -8.11 -19.23 -9.18
C GLY A 188 -7.56 -17.93 -8.63
N TYR A 189 -6.35 -17.56 -9.02
CA TYR A 189 -5.71 -16.30 -8.65
C TYR A 189 -5.97 -15.19 -9.69
N ALA A 190 -5.73 -13.94 -9.34
CA ALA A 190 -6.00 -12.79 -10.22
C ALA A 190 -5.14 -12.82 -11.50
N GLU A 191 -3.85 -13.17 -11.39
CA GLU A 191 -2.90 -13.31 -12.50
C GLU A 191 -3.34 -14.35 -13.53
N ASN A 192 -4.03 -15.41 -13.09
CA ASN A 192 -4.60 -16.42 -13.96
C ASN A 192 -5.73 -15.86 -14.83
N THR A 193 -6.42 -14.81 -14.38
CA THR A 193 -7.45 -14.12 -15.18
C THR A 193 -6.82 -13.42 -16.38
N VAL A 194 -5.68 -12.74 -16.18
CA VAL A 194 -4.94 -12.07 -17.26
C VAL A 194 -4.52 -13.08 -18.32
N LYS A 195 -3.91 -14.20 -17.90
CA LYS A 195 -3.46 -15.25 -18.82
C LYS A 195 -4.60 -15.97 -19.51
N TYR A 196 -5.63 -16.38 -18.76
CA TYR A 196 -6.73 -17.17 -19.32
C TYR A 196 -7.52 -16.39 -20.37
N TYR A 197 -7.83 -15.12 -20.10
CA TYR A 197 -8.58 -14.25 -21.02
C TYR A 197 -7.69 -13.42 -21.96
N LYS A 198 -6.39 -13.73 -22.05
CA LYS A 198 -5.41 -13.12 -22.97
C LYS A 198 -5.38 -11.59 -22.89
N LEU A 199 -5.28 -11.06 -21.68
CA LEU A 199 -5.32 -9.63 -21.42
C LEU A 199 -3.94 -8.97 -21.42
N ASP A 200 -2.86 -9.72 -21.66
CA ASP A 200 -1.48 -9.22 -21.60
C ASP A 200 -1.27 -7.92 -22.40
N ASP A 201 -1.85 -7.82 -23.60
CA ASP A 201 -1.77 -6.67 -24.49
C ASP A 201 -3.03 -5.79 -24.53
N PHE A 202 -4.08 -6.14 -23.77
CA PHE A 202 -5.31 -5.36 -23.73
C PHE A 202 -5.06 -4.04 -22.97
N ARG A 203 -5.44 -2.89 -23.54
CA ARG A 203 -5.14 -1.56 -22.97
C ARG A 203 -6.33 -0.94 -22.25
N ALA A 204 -6.05 -0.35 -21.09
CA ALA A 204 -6.98 0.50 -20.35
C ALA A 204 -6.26 1.55 -19.48
N HIS A 205 -6.97 2.60 -19.07
CA HIS A 205 -6.43 3.65 -18.19
C HIS A 205 -6.39 3.23 -16.72
N VAL A 206 -7.43 2.55 -16.24
CA VAL A 206 -7.54 2.13 -14.83
C VAL A 206 -7.66 0.62 -14.75
N TRP A 207 -6.87 0.02 -13.87
CA TRP A 207 -6.88 -1.41 -13.59
C TRP A 207 -7.02 -1.65 -12.10
N ILE A 208 -7.80 -2.65 -11.72
CA ILE A 208 -7.83 -3.19 -10.35
C ILE A 208 -7.79 -4.72 -10.40
N ALA A 209 -7.16 -5.33 -9.40
CA ALA A 209 -7.05 -6.77 -9.22
C ALA A 209 -7.29 -7.18 -7.77
N HIS A 210 -7.76 -8.41 -7.59
CA HIS A 210 -8.08 -8.94 -6.27
C HIS A 210 -7.79 -10.44 -6.15
N GLN A 211 -7.05 -10.80 -5.11
CA GLN A 211 -6.81 -12.16 -4.62
C GLN A 211 -7.75 -12.44 -3.44
N ARG A 212 -8.67 -13.41 -3.59
CA ARG A 212 -9.64 -13.73 -2.54
C ARG A 212 -9.07 -14.76 -1.57
N TYR A 213 -9.13 -14.44 -0.28
CA TYR A 213 -8.97 -15.38 0.82
C TYR A 213 -10.29 -15.49 1.59
N PRO A 214 -11.16 -16.44 1.25
CA PRO A 214 -12.42 -16.61 1.94
C PRO A 214 -12.27 -17.35 3.27
N THR A 215 -12.76 -16.71 4.34
CA THR A 215 -12.79 -17.23 5.71
C THR A 215 -14.00 -18.13 5.98
N ARG A 216 -15.05 -18.05 5.16
CA ARG A 216 -16.30 -18.83 5.30
C ARG A 216 -16.75 -19.47 3.96
N GLY A 217 -17.22 -20.72 4.02
CA GLY A 217 -17.81 -21.46 2.89
C GLY A 217 -16.92 -22.59 2.32
N ARG A 218 -17.50 -23.77 2.06
CA ARG A 218 -16.78 -24.93 1.48
C ARG A 218 -16.84 -25.00 -0.06
N VAL A 219 -17.75 -24.25 -0.68
CA VAL A 219 -18.04 -24.33 -2.13
C VAL A 219 -17.62 -23.02 -2.80
N TRP A 220 -16.66 -23.12 -3.72
CA TRP A 220 -16.11 -21.98 -4.46
C TRP A 220 -16.70 -21.94 -5.86
N HIS A 221 -17.18 -20.77 -6.27
CA HIS A 221 -17.87 -20.58 -7.54
C HIS A 221 -17.44 -19.23 -8.13
N PRO A 222 -17.20 -19.11 -9.46
CA PRO A 222 -16.68 -17.88 -10.07
C PRO A 222 -17.59 -16.66 -9.85
N GLY A 223 -18.89 -16.87 -9.67
CA GLY A 223 -19.85 -15.81 -9.30
C GLY A 223 -19.51 -15.10 -7.97
N GLY A 224 -18.95 -15.82 -6.99
CA GLY A 224 -18.54 -15.27 -5.70
C GLY A 224 -17.08 -14.79 -5.64
N ALA A 225 -16.34 -14.83 -6.76
CA ALA A 225 -15.05 -14.16 -6.86
C ALA A 225 -15.27 -12.64 -7.01
N HIS A 226 -14.24 -11.85 -6.72
CA HIS A 226 -14.24 -10.39 -6.88
C HIS A 226 -13.42 -10.03 -8.12
N PRO A 227 -13.60 -8.85 -8.76
CA PRO A 227 -14.45 -7.70 -8.38
C PRO A 227 -15.97 -7.90 -8.53
N PHE A 228 -16.76 -6.95 -8.01
CA PHE A 228 -18.19 -6.79 -8.28
C PHE A 228 -18.52 -5.44 -8.92
N VAL A 229 -19.64 -5.38 -9.66
CA VAL A 229 -20.09 -4.18 -10.38
C VAL A 229 -21.22 -3.46 -9.63
N GLY A 230 -21.14 -2.13 -9.59
CA GLY A 230 -22.26 -1.23 -9.28
C GLY A 230 -23.08 -1.03 -10.54
N MET A 231 -23.04 0.19 -11.10
CA MET A 231 -23.49 0.45 -12.47
C MET A 231 -22.30 0.80 -13.38
N HIS A 232 -21.46 1.73 -12.93
CA HIS A 232 -20.26 2.20 -13.64
C HIS A 232 -18.99 2.09 -12.79
N GLU A 233 -19.09 1.34 -11.69
CA GLU A 233 -18.06 1.09 -10.70
C GLU A 233 -17.73 -0.40 -10.66
N ALA A 234 -16.45 -0.73 -10.60
CA ALA A 234 -15.96 -2.03 -10.19
C ALA A 234 -15.27 -1.89 -8.83
N LEU A 235 -15.67 -2.69 -7.86
CA LEU A 235 -15.17 -2.63 -6.49
C LEU A 235 -14.48 -3.94 -6.09
N VAL A 236 -13.30 -3.80 -5.49
CA VAL A 236 -12.62 -4.86 -4.75
C VAL A 236 -12.49 -4.48 -3.29
N HIS A 237 -12.49 -5.48 -2.43
CA HIS A 237 -12.51 -5.33 -0.98
C HIS A 237 -11.50 -6.28 -0.37
N ASN A 238 -10.58 -5.75 0.43
CA ASN A 238 -9.76 -6.55 1.33
C ASN A 238 -10.35 -6.45 2.73
N GLY A 239 -11.02 -7.51 3.20
CA GLY A 239 -11.66 -7.46 4.50
C GLY A 239 -12.72 -8.52 4.78
N ASP A 240 -13.36 -8.37 5.94
CA ASP A 240 -14.50 -9.16 6.39
C ASP A 240 -15.40 -8.24 7.24
N PHE A 241 -16.69 -8.12 6.89
CA PHE A 241 -17.61 -7.23 7.60
C PHE A 241 -18.12 -7.86 8.89
N ALA A 242 -18.01 -7.13 10.00
CA ALA A 242 -18.62 -7.52 11.27
C ALA A 242 -20.17 -7.43 11.22
N ASN A 243 -20.71 -6.56 10.36
CA ASN A 243 -22.13 -6.21 10.29
C ASN A 243 -22.80 -6.52 8.94
N TYR A 244 -22.29 -7.49 8.16
CA TYR A 244 -22.85 -7.88 6.84
C TYR A 244 -24.38 -7.97 6.79
N HIS A 245 -25.00 -8.63 7.78
CA HIS A 245 -26.45 -8.83 7.81
C HIS A 245 -27.23 -7.51 7.92
N ALA A 246 -26.74 -6.56 8.71
CA ALA A 246 -27.38 -5.26 8.86
C ALA A 246 -27.36 -4.47 7.53
N ILE A 247 -26.24 -4.51 6.82
CA ILE A 247 -26.08 -3.86 5.51
C ILE A 247 -26.99 -4.53 4.47
N ALA A 248 -27.07 -5.87 4.48
CA ALA A 248 -27.98 -6.59 3.60
C ALA A 248 -29.44 -6.16 3.83
N GLU A 249 -29.91 -6.17 5.08
CA GLU A 249 -31.28 -5.71 5.42
C GLU A 249 -31.51 -4.23 5.04
N TYR A 250 -30.52 -3.37 5.27
CA TYR A 250 -30.55 -1.96 4.88
C TYR A 250 -30.76 -1.77 3.36
N LEU A 251 -30.07 -2.58 2.56
CA LEU A 251 -30.18 -2.63 1.10
C LEU A 251 -31.54 -3.21 0.66
N GLU A 252 -32.02 -4.27 1.31
CA GLU A 252 -33.31 -4.89 0.98
C GLU A 252 -34.48 -3.94 1.19
N GLN A 253 -34.47 -3.17 2.29
CA GLN A 253 -35.45 -2.11 2.56
C GLN A 253 -35.48 -1.04 1.46
N ARG A 254 -34.38 -0.90 0.70
CA ARG A 254 -34.21 0.04 -0.40
C ARG A 254 -34.27 -0.64 -1.78
N GLY A 255 -34.79 -1.87 -1.83
CA GLY A 255 -35.06 -2.61 -3.06
C GLY A 255 -33.83 -3.24 -3.72
N ARG A 256 -32.74 -3.46 -2.96
CA ARG A 256 -31.51 -4.09 -3.43
C ARG A 256 -31.28 -5.40 -2.68
N HIS A 257 -31.42 -6.53 -3.37
CA HIS A 257 -31.23 -7.85 -2.76
C HIS A 257 -29.89 -8.45 -3.19
N PRO A 258 -28.95 -8.72 -2.26
CA PRO A 258 -27.70 -9.39 -2.58
C PRO A 258 -27.96 -10.84 -3.05
N LEU A 259 -27.31 -11.26 -4.14
CA LEU A 259 -27.49 -12.57 -4.78
C LEU A 259 -26.26 -13.48 -4.67
N PHE A 260 -25.07 -12.91 -4.52
CA PHE A 260 -23.80 -13.62 -4.44
C PHE A 260 -23.31 -13.84 -3.01
N LEU A 261 -23.91 -13.15 -2.04
CA LEU A 261 -23.71 -13.32 -0.59
C LEU A 261 -22.28 -13.05 -0.16
N THR A 262 -21.75 -11.89 -0.56
CA THR A 262 -20.39 -11.46 -0.21
C THR A 262 -20.40 -10.01 0.24
N ASP A 263 -19.48 -9.66 1.13
CA ASP A 263 -19.27 -8.28 1.61
C ASP A 263 -19.01 -7.31 0.44
N THR A 264 -18.25 -7.75 -0.56
CA THR A 264 -17.92 -6.94 -1.74
C THR A 264 -19.14 -6.64 -2.60
N GLU A 265 -20.08 -7.58 -2.72
CA GLU A 265 -21.35 -7.33 -3.39
C GLU A 265 -22.17 -6.27 -2.65
N VAL A 266 -22.39 -6.44 -1.34
CA VAL A 266 -23.17 -5.45 -0.58
C VAL A 266 -22.49 -4.08 -0.57
N SER A 267 -21.15 -4.03 -0.54
CA SER A 267 -20.37 -2.79 -0.64
C SER A 267 -20.65 -2.03 -1.93
N VAL A 268 -20.59 -2.72 -3.08
CA VAL A 268 -20.78 -2.04 -4.37
C VAL A 268 -22.24 -1.69 -4.62
N LEU A 269 -23.18 -2.48 -4.10
CA LEU A 269 -24.61 -2.17 -4.11
C LEU A 269 -24.93 -0.92 -3.27
N LEU A 270 -24.31 -0.79 -2.10
CA LEU A 270 -24.41 0.41 -1.26
C LEU A 270 -23.82 1.62 -1.97
N PHE A 271 -22.64 1.49 -2.56
CA PHE A 271 -22.01 2.57 -3.31
C PHE A 271 -22.88 3.02 -4.50
N ASP A 272 -23.41 2.08 -5.31
CA ASP A 272 -24.32 2.41 -6.42
C ASP A 272 -25.63 3.06 -5.95
N LEU A 273 -26.20 2.60 -4.84
CA LEU A 273 -27.39 3.19 -4.25
C LEU A 273 -27.15 4.67 -3.90
N LEU A 274 -26.08 4.96 -3.15
CA LEU A 274 -25.72 6.31 -2.73
C LEU A 274 -25.32 7.20 -3.93
N ASN A 275 -24.57 6.65 -4.88
CA ASN A 275 -24.12 7.38 -6.07
C ASN A 275 -25.26 7.61 -7.06
N ARG A 276 -25.84 6.56 -7.63
CA ARG A 276 -26.73 6.68 -8.79
C ARG A 276 -28.17 6.97 -8.39
N LYS A 277 -28.67 6.38 -7.29
CA LYS A 277 -30.07 6.53 -6.89
C LYS A 277 -30.29 7.77 -6.02
N TYR A 278 -29.40 8.02 -5.06
CA TYR A 278 -29.50 9.19 -4.18
C TYR A 278 -28.74 10.40 -4.71
N ASN A 279 -27.84 10.22 -5.68
CA ASN A 279 -27.11 11.29 -6.35
C ASN A 279 -26.31 12.15 -5.36
N TYR A 280 -25.72 11.50 -4.37
CA TYR A 280 -24.85 12.16 -3.40
C TYR A 280 -23.51 12.54 -4.02
N PRO A 281 -22.94 13.70 -3.66
CA PRO A 281 -21.53 13.99 -3.89
C PRO A 281 -20.64 12.89 -3.30
N LEU A 282 -19.51 12.60 -3.94
CA LEU A 282 -18.61 11.53 -3.53
C LEU A 282 -18.14 11.67 -2.07
N GLU A 283 -17.89 12.89 -1.59
CA GLU A 283 -17.58 13.16 -0.18
C GLU A 283 -18.64 12.55 0.77
N TYR A 284 -19.92 12.70 0.44
CA TYR A 284 -21.03 12.24 1.28
C TYR A 284 -21.28 10.74 1.13
N ILE A 285 -20.95 10.17 -0.03
CA ILE A 285 -20.91 8.72 -0.19
C ILE A 285 -19.82 8.14 0.72
N ILE A 286 -18.63 8.73 0.72
CA ILE A 286 -17.53 8.31 1.58
C ILE A 286 -17.93 8.49 3.05
N GLU A 287 -18.58 9.59 3.44
CA GLU A 287 -19.08 9.79 4.79
C GLU A 287 -20.10 8.72 5.22
N ALA A 288 -21.03 8.34 4.34
CA ALA A 288 -22.00 7.29 4.63
C ALA A 288 -21.35 5.89 4.75
N VAL A 289 -20.17 5.68 4.16
CA VAL A 289 -19.48 4.39 4.14
C VAL A 289 -18.38 4.30 5.22
N ALA A 290 -17.60 5.35 5.39
CA ALA A 290 -16.54 5.54 6.38
C ALA A 290 -16.82 6.82 7.18
N PRO A 291 -17.72 6.75 8.17
CA PRO A 291 -18.16 7.91 8.92
C PRO A 291 -17.02 8.55 9.72
N THR A 292 -17.03 9.87 9.81
CA THR A 292 -16.11 10.64 10.65
C THR A 292 -16.71 10.77 12.06
N THR A 293 -16.05 10.24 13.09
CA THR A 293 -16.63 10.07 14.43
C THR A 293 -15.81 10.76 15.54
N GLU A 294 -16.45 10.98 16.69
CA GLU A 294 -15.79 11.42 17.94
C GLU A 294 -14.92 12.68 17.74
N PHE A 295 -13.67 12.65 18.21
CA PHE A 295 -12.73 13.77 18.10
C PHE A 295 -12.58 14.27 16.67
N ASP A 296 -12.56 13.39 15.67
CA ASP A 296 -12.50 13.81 14.27
C ASP A 296 -13.72 14.60 13.84
N PHE A 297 -14.91 14.20 14.30
CA PHE A 297 -16.13 14.92 14.01
C PHE A 297 -16.12 16.33 14.61
N ASP A 298 -15.65 16.46 15.86
CA ASP A 298 -15.57 17.74 16.57
C ASP A 298 -14.59 18.72 15.90
N MET A 299 -13.55 18.20 15.24
CA MET A 299 -12.57 19.00 14.50
C MET A 299 -13.08 19.52 13.16
N LEU A 300 -14.20 19.00 12.65
CA LEU A 300 -14.77 19.48 11.38
C LEU A 300 -15.40 20.87 11.53
N PRO A 301 -15.43 21.70 10.47
CA PRO A 301 -16.19 22.94 10.45
C PRO A 301 -17.68 22.70 10.79
N PRO A 302 -18.36 23.61 11.53
CA PRO A 302 -19.75 23.40 11.98
C PRO A 302 -20.76 23.06 10.88
N LYS A 303 -20.58 23.63 9.67
CA LYS A 303 -21.43 23.32 8.51
C LYS A 303 -21.26 21.88 8.03
N LYS A 304 -20.03 21.33 8.09
CA LYS A 304 -19.79 19.93 7.75
C LYS A 304 -20.38 19.03 8.83
N GLN A 305 -20.22 19.38 10.12
CA GLN A 305 -20.84 18.63 11.23
C GLN A 305 -22.36 18.48 11.05
N GLU A 306 -23.09 19.55 10.72
CA GLU A 306 -24.54 19.51 10.48
C GLU A 306 -24.92 18.49 9.39
N ILE A 307 -24.21 18.54 8.26
CA ILE A 307 -24.46 17.67 7.10
C ILE A 307 -24.08 16.22 7.42
N TYR A 308 -22.91 16.00 8.02
CA TYR A 308 -22.40 14.68 8.34
C TYR A 308 -23.26 14.01 9.40
N HIS A 309 -23.73 14.76 10.41
CA HIS A 309 -24.69 14.25 11.38
C HIS A 309 -25.97 13.74 10.71
N ALA A 310 -26.50 14.48 9.73
CA ALA A 310 -27.68 14.03 8.98
C ALA A 310 -27.41 12.75 8.16
N ILE A 311 -26.25 12.69 7.49
CA ILE A 311 -25.82 11.49 6.74
C ILE A 311 -25.66 10.30 7.68
N GLN A 312 -24.92 10.44 8.77
CA GLN A 312 -24.70 9.37 9.74
C GLN A 312 -26.02 8.90 10.35
N THR A 313 -26.92 9.82 10.73
CA THR A 313 -28.24 9.47 11.27
C THR A 313 -29.04 8.57 10.31
N GLU A 314 -28.98 8.84 9.00
CA GLU A 314 -29.73 8.07 7.99
C GLU A 314 -29.02 6.77 7.58
N HIS A 315 -27.68 6.77 7.55
CA HIS A 315 -26.89 5.74 6.88
C HIS A 315 -26.07 4.84 7.80
N ILE A 316 -25.94 5.12 9.11
CA ILE A 316 -25.04 4.37 10.00
C ILE A 316 -25.31 2.86 10.02
N HIS A 317 -26.57 2.44 9.88
CA HIS A 317 -26.93 1.02 9.81
C HIS A 317 -26.49 0.33 8.51
N GLY A 318 -26.24 1.11 7.45
CA GLY A 318 -25.67 0.64 6.19
C GLY A 318 -24.15 0.81 6.10
N SER A 319 -23.50 1.51 7.04
CA SER A 319 -22.06 1.74 7.03
C SER A 319 -21.29 0.45 7.35
N PRO A 320 -20.30 0.05 6.54
CA PRO A 320 -19.42 -1.08 6.84
C PRO A 320 -18.65 -0.96 8.16
N ASP A 321 -18.71 -2.02 8.97
CA ASP A 321 -17.95 -2.16 10.22
C ASP A 321 -17.07 -3.42 10.19
N GLY A 322 -16.02 -3.43 11.00
CA GLY A 322 -14.96 -4.43 10.99
C GLY A 322 -13.84 -4.10 9.99
N PRO A 323 -12.95 -5.05 9.72
CA PRO A 323 -11.73 -4.77 8.96
C PRO A 323 -11.97 -4.78 7.45
N TRP A 324 -11.87 -3.62 6.79
CA TRP A 324 -12.08 -3.50 5.35
C TRP A 324 -11.23 -2.41 4.66
N PHE A 325 -10.89 -2.63 3.39
CA PHE A 325 -10.28 -1.63 2.52
C PHE A 325 -10.86 -1.76 1.11
N PHE A 326 -11.34 -0.67 0.52
CA PHE A 326 -11.90 -0.66 -0.83
C PHE A 326 -10.94 -0.05 -1.84
N ILE A 327 -10.87 -0.67 -3.02
CA ILE A 327 -10.37 -0.05 -4.25
C ILE A 327 -11.48 -0.09 -5.28
N ILE A 328 -11.84 1.06 -5.83
CA ILE A 328 -12.94 1.24 -6.79
C ILE A 328 -12.38 1.82 -8.08
N ALA A 329 -12.58 1.12 -9.20
CA ALA A 329 -12.39 1.67 -10.54
C ALA A 329 -13.73 2.17 -11.06
N ARG A 330 -13.82 3.43 -11.45
CA ARG A 330 -15.07 4.07 -11.89
C ARG A 330 -14.92 4.74 -13.24
N ASN A 331 -15.88 4.52 -14.12
CA ASN A 331 -16.16 5.41 -15.24
C ASN A 331 -17.26 6.38 -14.81
N GLU A 332 -17.03 7.69 -14.89
CA GLU A 332 -18.09 8.68 -14.72
C GLU A 332 -18.51 9.19 -16.10
N PRO A 333 -19.48 8.55 -16.77
CA PRO A 333 -19.80 8.84 -18.16
C PRO A 333 -20.50 10.18 -18.37
N TYR A 334 -21.01 10.82 -17.32
CA TYR A 334 -21.65 12.14 -17.41
C TYR A 334 -20.66 13.28 -17.15
N GLY A 335 -19.69 13.03 -16.26
CA GLY A 335 -18.56 13.93 -16.02
C GLY A 335 -17.39 13.72 -16.98
N HIS A 336 -17.38 12.60 -17.70
CA HIS A 336 -16.35 12.18 -18.65
C HIS A 336 -14.95 12.10 -18.06
N TYR A 337 -14.83 11.37 -16.96
CA TYR A 337 -13.54 11.08 -16.35
C TYR A 337 -13.49 9.63 -15.87
N PHE A 338 -12.29 9.08 -15.78
CA PHE A 338 -12.02 7.81 -15.13
C PHE A 338 -11.48 8.05 -13.74
N GLN A 339 -11.69 7.10 -12.83
CA GLN A 339 -11.25 7.28 -11.46
C GLN A 339 -10.82 5.98 -10.82
N LEU A 340 -9.76 6.06 -10.03
CA LEU A 340 -9.38 5.07 -9.03
C LEU A 340 -9.60 5.68 -7.64
N ILE A 341 -10.36 5.00 -6.79
CA ILE A 341 -10.73 5.48 -5.46
C ILE A 341 -10.27 4.45 -4.44
N GLY A 342 -9.56 4.88 -3.41
CA GLY A 342 -9.29 4.07 -2.23
C GLY A 342 -10.01 4.61 -1.01
N ILE A 343 -10.67 3.75 -0.24
CA ILE A 343 -11.37 4.11 1.00
C ILE A 343 -10.94 3.14 2.10
N THR A 344 -10.45 3.71 3.20
CA THR A 344 -9.95 2.95 4.36
C THR A 344 -11.03 2.86 5.44
N ASP A 345 -11.10 1.72 6.14
CA ASP A 345 -11.95 1.58 7.32
C ASP A 345 -11.56 2.55 8.44
N THR A 346 -12.54 2.89 9.28
CA THR A 346 -12.41 3.87 10.36
C THR A 346 -11.47 3.41 11.49
N ALA A 347 -11.22 2.10 11.61
CA ALA A 347 -10.36 1.53 12.64
C ALA A 347 -8.96 1.12 12.11
N MET A 348 -8.67 1.40 10.84
CA MET A 348 -7.42 1.07 10.13
C MET A 348 -6.99 -0.39 10.25
N LEU A 349 -7.93 -1.33 10.18
CA LEU A 349 -7.66 -2.75 10.46
C LEU A 349 -7.11 -3.53 9.26
N ARG A 350 -6.98 -2.89 8.09
CA ARG A 350 -6.40 -3.49 6.89
C ARG A 350 -5.24 -2.65 6.37
N PRO A 351 -4.17 -3.29 5.86
CA PRO A 351 -3.10 -2.55 5.24
C PRO A 351 -3.55 -1.97 3.91
N GLN A 352 -3.09 -0.75 3.69
CA GLN A 352 -3.24 0.00 2.46
C GLN A 352 -1.99 0.86 2.28
N VAL A 353 -1.61 1.08 1.03
CA VAL A 353 -0.58 2.02 0.63
C VAL A 353 -1.10 2.75 -0.59
N PHE A 354 -0.98 4.08 -0.57
CA PHE A 354 -1.24 4.94 -1.71
C PHE A 354 0.09 5.42 -2.28
N ALA A 355 0.16 5.63 -3.59
CA ALA A 355 1.32 6.23 -4.24
C ALA A 355 0.94 7.13 -5.41
N LEU A 356 1.79 8.11 -5.69
CA LEU A 356 1.62 9.08 -6.76
C LEU A 356 2.93 9.31 -7.50
N ILE A 357 2.83 9.40 -8.83
CA ILE A 357 3.88 9.92 -9.71
C ILE A 357 3.31 11.10 -10.49
N GLU A 358 4.02 12.22 -10.43
CA GLU A 358 3.71 13.43 -11.18
C GLU A 358 4.85 13.75 -12.15
N GLY A 359 4.78 13.16 -13.34
CA GLY A 359 5.65 13.48 -14.46
C GLY A 359 5.01 14.46 -15.44
N GLU A 360 5.84 15.08 -16.28
CA GLU A 360 5.41 15.99 -17.35
C GLU A 360 4.71 15.25 -18.50
N GLU A 361 5.18 14.03 -18.81
CA GLU A 361 4.66 13.23 -19.93
C GLU A 361 3.67 12.16 -19.50
N VAL A 362 3.84 11.62 -18.28
CA VAL A 362 2.97 10.58 -17.72
C VAL A 362 2.76 10.83 -16.23
N GLN A 363 1.51 10.67 -15.79
CA GLN A 363 1.15 10.63 -14.38
C GLN A 363 0.44 9.31 -14.09
N ILE A 364 0.65 8.79 -12.88
CA ILE A 364 0.02 7.55 -12.42
C ILE A 364 -0.27 7.62 -10.91
N GLY A 365 -1.48 7.23 -10.53
CA GLY A 365 -1.90 7.00 -9.15
C GLY A 365 -2.00 5.51 -8.88
N LEU A 366 -1.50 5.03 -7.74
CA LEU A 366 -1.52 3.61 -7.37
C LEU A 366 -2.07 3.42 -5.97
N ILE A 367 -2.75 2.29 -5.78
CA ILE A 367 -3.32 1.85 -4.52
C ILE A 367 -3.03 0.36 -4.38
N GLY A 368 -2.48 -0.06 -3.25
CA GLY A 368 -2.19 -1.47 -2.97
C GLY A 368 -2.46 -1.82 -1.52
N SER A 369 -2.67 -3.11 -1.24
CA SER A 369 -2.61 -3.61 0.15
C SER A 369 -1.21 -3.52 0.72
N GLU A 370 -0.19 -3.72 -0.11
CA GLU A 370 1.20 -3.74 0.32
C GLU A 370 2.08 -3.05 -0.73
N LYS A 371 3.23 -2.52 -0.31
CA LYS A 371 4.05 -1.62 -1.12
C LYS A 371 4.71 -2.34 -2.30
N GLN A 372 5.12 -3.59 -2.12
CA GLN A 372 5.73 -4.38 -3.20
C GLN A 372 4.81 -4.53 -4.41
N ALA A 373 3.48 -4.56 -4.23
CA ALA A 373 2.55 -4.59 -5.35
C ALA A 373 2.60 -3.29 -6.19
N ILE A 374 2.76 -2.14 -5.52
CA ILE A 374 2.98 -0.86 -6.21
C ILE A 374 4.32 -0.88 -6.94
N ASP A 375 5.39 -1.30 -6.28
CA ASP A 375 6.73 -1.38 -6.87
C ASP A 375 6.78 -2.32 -8.08
N ALA A 376 6.09 -3.46 -8.02
CA ALA A 376 5.98 -4.41 -9.13
C ALA A 376 5.26 -3.80 -10.34
N THR A 377 4.21 -3.02 -10.09
CA THR A 377 3.48 -2.28 -11.14
C THR A 377 4.42 -1.28 -11.81
N LEU A 378 5.12 -0.46 -11.03
CA LEU A 378 6.04 0.56 -11.53
C LEU A 378 7.23 -0.03 -12.26
N LYS A 379 7.81 -1.11 -11.74
CA LYS A 379 8.87 -1.84 -12.42
C LYS A 379 8.40 -2.37 -13.77
N SER A 380 7.25 -3.04 -13.82
CA SER A 380 6.67 -3.58 -15.04
C SER A 380 6.42 -2.49 -16.10
N LEU A 381 5.89 -1.33 -15.68
CA LEU A 381 5.70 -0.17 -16.55
C LEU A 381 7.03 0.40 -17.04
N SER A 382 7.98 0.65 -16.13
CA SER A 382 9.29 1.23 -16.47
C SER A 382 10.11 0.31 -17.37
N ASP A 383 9.94 -1.01 -17.28
CA ASP A 383 10.60 -1.98 -18.16
C ASP A 383 10.05 -1.93 -19.61
N GLU A 384 8.77 -1.57 -19.81
CA GLU A 384 8.20 -1.34 -21.14
C GLU A 384 8.46 0.09 -21.66
N ASP A 385 8.25 1.10 -20.80
CA ASP A 385 8.27 2.52 -21.16
C ASP A 385 9.01 3.34 -20.09
N LYS A 386 10.21 3.81 -20.45
CA LYS A 386 11.13 4.54 -19.55
C LYS A 386 10.64 5.94 -19.16
N ARG A 387 9.51 6.41 -19.70
CA ARG A 387 8.82 7.60 -19.20
C ARG A 387 8.22 7.36 -17.82
N PHE A 388 7.83 6.11 -17.51
CA PHE A 388 7.44 5.74 -16.15
C PHE A 388 8.69 5.50 -15.29
N PRO A 389 8.83 6.21 -14.16
CA PRO A 389 9.87 5.89 -13.18
C PRO A 389 9.52 4.58 -12.46
N SER A 390 10.55 3.87 -11.99
CA SER A 390 10.38 2.62 -11.23
C SER A 390 10.16 2.84 -9.73
N VAL A 391 10.14 4.11 -9.28
CA VAL A 391 9.97 4.53 -7.89
C VAL A 391 8.97 5.68 -7.87
N ALA A 392 7.90 5.58 -7.06
CA ALA A 392 6.94 6.66 -6.92
C ALA A 392 7.54 7.90 -6.24
N ASP A 393 6.97 9.07 -6.52
CA ASP A 393 7.36 10.34 -5.89
C ASP A 393 6.90 10.44 -4.44
N LYS A 394 5.73 9.86 -4.15
CA LYS A 394 5.13 9.85 -2.82
C LYS A 394 4.51 8.49 -2.53
N TYR A 395 4.69 8.01 -1.31
CA TYR A 395 3.96 6.88 -0.71
C TYR A 395 3.33 7.38 0.59
N TRP A 396 2.14 6.90 0.93
CA TRP A 396 1.54 7.21 2.23
C TRP A 396 0.50 6.16 2.62
N ASN A 397 0.18 6.14 3.92
CA ASN A 397 -0.94 5.43 4.50
C ASN A 397 -2.03 6.44 4.91
N ALA A 398 -3.26 5.98 5.04
CA ALA A 398 -4.43 6.78 5.38
C ALA A 398 -5.20 6.23 6.59
N ARG A 399 -5.89 7.11 7.32
CA ARG A 399 -6.80 6.76 8.42
C ARG A 399 -8.25 7.04 8.05
N GLY A 400 -9.07 6.00 7.97
CA GLY A 400 -10.51 6.14 7.66
C GLY A 400 -11.22 7.08 8.62
N GLY A 401 -12.12 7.90 8.11
CA GLY A 401 -12.93 8.80 8.93
C GLY A 401 -12.18 10.00 9.51
N SER A 402 -10.89 10.18 9.20
CA SER A 402 -10.10 11.30 9.76
C SER A 402 -10.60 12.69 9.34
N TYR A 403 -10.51 13.69 10.21
CA TYR A 403 -10.83 15.09 9.88
C TYR A 403 -9.81 15.74 8.94
N THR A 404 -8.61 15.16 8.77
CA THR A 404 -7.54 15.74 7.93
C THR A 404 -7.72 15.39 6.46
N ASP A 405 -7.96 14.12 6.13
CA ASP A 405 -8.09 13.65 4.75
C ASP A 405 -9.26 12.67 4.51
N GLY A 406 -9.97 12.27 5.56
CA GLY A 406 -11.07 11.32 5.51
C GLY A 406 -10.68 9.86 5.29
N GLY A 407 -9.39 9.57 5.15
CA GLY A 407 -8.87 8.23 4.86
C GLY A 407 -9.18 7.74 3.44
N ALA A 408 -9.50 8.65 2.53
CA ALA A 408 -9.93 8.33 1.18
C ALA A 408 -9.24 9.22 0.14
N PHE A 409 -8.77 8.60 -0.94
CA PHE A 409 -8.05 9.29 -2.01
C PHE A 409 -8.58 8.89 -3.38
N MET A 410 -8.69 9.88 -4.24
CA MET A 410 -9.29 9.80 -5.56
C MET A 410 -8.29 10.23 -6.63
N PHE A 411 -7.91 9.32 -7.52
CA PHE A 411 -7.09 9.59 -8.69
C PHE A 411 -8.01 9.70 -9.91
N SER A 412 -8.33 10.92 -10.31
CA SER A 412 -9.25 11.20 -11.42
C SER A 412 -8.47 11.57 -12.68
N ILE A 413 -8.79 10.94 -13.80
CA ILE A 413 -8.24 11.24 -15.13
C ILE A 413 -9.34 11.90 -15.95
N ASP A 414 -9.16 13.17 -16.29
CA ASP A 414 -10.11 13.94 -17.09
C ASP A 414 -9.96 13.72 -18.61
N ARG A 415 -10.71 14.48 -19.41
CA ARG A 415 -10.68 14.41 -20.88
C ARG A 415 -9.38 14.92 -21.50
N ASP A 416 -8.60 15.68 -20.76
CA ASP A 416 -7.30 16.21 -21.21
C ASP A 416 -6.16 15.24 -20.82
N ASP A 417 -6.52 14.01 -20.45
CA ASP A 417 -5.62 12.95 -19.98
C ASP A 417 -4.74 13.42 -18.81
N LYS A 418 -5.27 14.31 -17.96
CA LYS A 418 -4.59 14.80 -16.77
C LYS A 418 -5.08 14.06 -15.53
N LEU A 419 -4.13 13.62 -14.70
CA LEU A 419 -4.43 13.01 -13.42
C LEU A 419 -4.42 14.04 -12.30
N VAL A 420 -5.49 14.06 -11.50
CA VAL A 420 -5.60 14.84 -10.27
C VAL A 420 -5.89 13.90 -9.11
N CYS A 421 -5.06 13.96 -8.07
CA CYS A 421 -5.28 13.24 -6.82
C CYS A 421 -5.94 14.17 -5.79
N THR A 422 -7.10 13.81 -5.25
CA THR A 422 -7.74 14.55 -4.15
C THR A 422 -8.05 13.65 -2.95
N ASN A 423 -8.08 14.22 -1.74
CA ASN A 423 -8.63 13.56 -0.55
C ASN A 423 -10.17 13.66 -0.48
N LYS A 424 -10.79 13.10 0.57
CA LYS A 424 -12.27 13.13 0.80
C LYS A 424 -12.87 14.53 0.70
N PHE A 425 -12.13 15.55 1.14
CA PHE A 425 -12.58 16.94 1.20
C PHE A 425 -12.32 17.74 -0.08
N GLY A 426 -11.74 17.11 -1.10
CA GLY A 426 -11.43 17.72 -2.40
C GLY A 426 -10.10 18.46 -2.45
N GLU A 427 -9.28 18.36 -1.41
CA GLU A 427 -7.95 18.97 -1.38
C GLU A 427 -6.98 18.17 -2.23
N VAL A 428 -6.16 18.86 -3.02
CA VAL A 428 -5.26 18.23 -3.99
C VAL A 428 -4.01 17.72 -3.29
N VAL A 429 -3.72 16.42 -3.44
CA VAL A 429 -2.46 15.82 -3.03
C VAL A 429 -1.45 16.01 -4.14
N LYS A 430 -0.33 16.67 -3.83
CA LYS A 430 0.76 16.92 -4.77
C LYS A 430 2.10 16.46 -4.22
N THR A 431 3.07 16.35 -5.11
CA THR A 431 4.50 16.19 -4.86
C THR A 431 5.20 17.57 -4.89
N PRO A 432 6.44 17.70 -4.39
CA PRO A 432 7.15 18.98 -4.40
C PRO A 432 7.24 19.61 -5.80
N GLU A 433 6.92 20.91 -5.89
CA GLU A 433 6.95 21.69 -7.13
C GLU A 433 8.39 22.06 -7.54
N GLY A 434 8.60 22.42 -8.81
CA GLY A 434 9.91 22.86 -9.32
C GLY A 434 10.95 21.75 -9.52
N GLN A 435 10.56 20.49 -9.34
CA GLN A 435 11.38 19.31 -9.56
C GLN A 435 10.90 18.52 -10.79
N THR A 436 11.83 17.92 -11.52
CA THR A 436 11.57 17.13 -12.74
C THR A 436 12.22 15.76 -12.64
N HIS A 437 11.64 14.76 -13.30
CA HIS A 437 12.26 13.44 -13.38
C HIS A 437 13.49 13.46 -14.27
N CYS A 438 14.47 12.63 -13.94
CA CYS A 438 15.55 12.34 -14.88
C CYS A 438 15.01 11.54 -16.08
N ASP A 439 15.47 11.88 -17.27
CA ASP A 439 15.09 11.17 -18.50
C ASP A 439 15.93 9.88 -18.64
N PHE A 440 15.28 8.75 -18.38
CA PHE A 440 15.87 7.41 -18.49
C PHE A 440 15.84 6.84 -19.92
N THR A 441 15.15 7.49 -20.85
CA THR A 441 15.15 7.11 -22.28
C THR A 441 16.49 7.42 -22.94
N LYS A 442 17.20 8.43 -22.43
CA LYS A 442 18.51 8.86 -22.95
C LYS A 442 19.64 7.94 -22.45
N PRO A 443 20.59 7.58 -23.34
CA PRO A 443 21.78 6.84 -22.93
C PRO A 443 22.69 7.69 -22.06
N VAL A 444 23.41 7.03 -21.15
CA VAL A 444 24.41 7.68 -20.31
C VAL A 444 25.67 7.90 -21.14
N THR A 445 26.17 9.13 -21.19
CA THR A 445 27.38 9.51 -21.92
C THR A 445 28.40 10.21 -21.02
N PRO A 446 29.72 10.04 -21.25
CA PRO A 446 30.72 10.74 -20.47
C PRO A 446 30.56 12.26 -20.54
N PRO A 447 30.54 12.98 -19.40
CA PRO A 447 30.49 14.44 -19.40
C PRO A 447 31.81 15.02 -19.94
N LEU A 448 31.77 16.28 -20.39
CA LEU A 448 32.93 16.99 -20.94
C LEU A 448 34.12 17.04 -19.96
N ASP A 449 33.86 17.05 -18.65
CA ASP A 449 34.87 17.06 -17.59
C ASP A 449 35.08 15.69 -16.94
N SER A 450 34.82 14.59 -17.67
CA SER A 450 34.88 13.22 -17.17
C SER A 450 36.20 12.85 -16.48
N ASP A 451 37.35 13.21 -17.03
CA ASP A 451 38.66 12.94 -16.41
C ASP A 451 38.79 13.60 -15.04
N ARG A 452 38.46 14.89 -14.96
CA ARG A 452 38.46 15.65 -13.70
C ARG A 452 37.45 15.07 -12.71
N GLN A 453 36.30 14.61 -13.20
CA GLN A 453 35.29 13.99 -12.35
C GLN A 453 35.77 12.64 -11.79
N ARG A 454 36.52 11.84 -12.56
CA ARG A 454 37.18 10.61 -12.07
C ARG A 454 38.19 10.90 -10.96
N GLU A 455 39.02 11.93 -11.13
CA GLU A 455 39.97 12.37 -10.09
C GLU A 455 39.25 12.75 -8.80
N ARG A 456 38.13 13.49 -8.92
CA ARG A 456 37.30 13.86 -7.76
C ARG A 456 36.69 12.62 -7.09
N ILE A 457 36.11 11.70 -7.86
CA ILE A 457 35.58 10.44 -7.30
C ILE A 457 36.67 9.72 -6.50
N ALA A 458 37.85 9.52 -7.10
CA ALA A 458 38.96 8.85 -6.43
C ALA A 458 39.40 9.56 -5.13
N ALA A 459 39.39 10.90 -5.11
CA ALA A 459 39.76 11.70 -3.93
C ALA A 459 38.74 11.63 -2.78
N GLU A 460 37.46 11.36 -3.08
CA GLU A 460 36.38 11.31 -2.10
C GLU A 460 36.07 9.90 -1.59
N LEU A 461 36.66 8.86 -2.20
CA LEU A 461 36.60 7.45 -1.74
C LEU A 461 37.47 7.18 -0.49
N LYS A 462 37.30 8.01 0.55
CA LYS A 462 38.01 7.91 1.83
C LYS A 462 37.14 7.32 2.94
N SER A 463 35.86 7.68 2.95
CA SER A 463 34.88 7.19 3.91
C SER A 463 33.46 7.29 3.32
N PRO A 464 32.50 6.49 3.81
CA PRO A 464 31.11 6.57 3.36
C PRO A 464 30.52 7.99 3.47
N ARG A 465 30.83 8.69 4.58
CA ARG A 465 30.33 10.05 4.83
C ARG A 465 30.92 11.08 3.87
N THR A 466 32.21 10.96 3.56
CA THR A 466 32.89 11.83 2.59
C THR A 466 32.28 11.65 1.20
N LEU A 467 32.11 10.40 0.75
CA LEU A 467 31.46 10.09 -0.52
C LEU A 467 30.01 10.60 -0.56
N PHE A 468 29.23 10.39 0.51
CA PHE A 468 27.86 10.91 0.60
C PHE A 468 27.80 12.43 0.47
N VAL A 469 28.68 13.17 1.14
CA VAL A 469 28.73 14.65 1.04
C VAL A 469 29.05 15.09 -0.39
N PHE A 470 29.99 14.41 -1.06
CA PHE A 470 30.32 14.66 -2.46
C PHE A 470 29.12 14.40 -3.38
N LEU A 471 28.46 13.25 -3.24
CA LEU A 471 27.29 12.87 -4.03
C LEU A 471 26.10 13.80 -3.79
N ARG A 472 25.80 14.13 -2.52
CA ARG A 472 24.75 15.08 -2.15
C ARG A 472 24.93 16.43 -2.86
N LYS A 473 26.15 16.97 -2.82
CA LYS A 473 26.48 18.21 -3.55
C LYS A 473 26.29 18.03 -5.06
N GLY A 474 26.75 16.89 -5.59
CA GLY A 474 26.61 16.54 -6.99
C GLY A 474 25.16 16.40 -7.47
N VAL A 475 24.28 15.78 -6.70
CA VAL A 475 22.85 15.65 -7.04
C VAL A 475 22.21 17.01 -7.28
N LYS A 476 22.51 17.98 -6.42
CA LYS A 476 22.01 19.36 -6.55
C LYS A 476 22.59 20.07 -7.78
N GLU A 477 23.89 19.93 -8.03
CA GLU A 477 24.62 20.73 -9.03
C GLU A 477 24.67 20.12 -10.45
N TRP A 478 24.67 18.79 -10.57
CA TRP A 478 24.86 18.11 -11.86
C TRP A 478 23.55 17.96 -12.62
N ASP A 479 23.61 17.85 -13.93
CA ASP A 479 22.47 17.35 -14.70
C ASP A 479 22.28 15.84 -14.48
N CYS A 480 21.14 15.31 -14.97
CA CYS A 480 20.83 13.88 -14.84
C CYS A 480 21.83 12.97 -15.54
N ASN A 481 22.42 13.37 -16.68
CA ASN A 481 23.40 12.54 -17.39
C ASN A 481 24.69 12.39 -16.57
N LYS A 482 25.24 13.49 -16.06
CA LYS A 482 26.45 13.49 -15.22
C LYS A 482 26.23 12.78 -13.90
N LEU A 483 25.04 12.88 -13.30
CA LEU A 483 24.69 12.09 -12.12
C LEU A 483 24.69 10.60 -12.42
N ARG A 484 23.94 10.15 -13.44
CA ARG A 484 23.88 8.73 -13.86
C ARG A 484 25.26 8.20 -14.26
N TRP A 485 26.05 9.01 -14.98
CA TRP A 485 27.43 8.66 -15.34
C TRP A 485 28.32 8.51 -14.12
N THR A 486 28.26 9.44 -13.15
CA THR A 486 29.05 9.36 -11.91
C THR A 486 28.72 8.07 -11.13
N MET A 487 27.44 7.67 -11.09
CA MET A 487 27.02 6.43 -10.44
C MET A 487 27.54 5.19 -11.17
N SER A 488 27.47 5.20 -12.51
CA SER A 488 28.09 4.16 -13.35
C SER A 488 29.62 4.11 -13.21
N GLU A 489 30.28 5.21 -12.87
CA GLU A 489 31.71 5.17 -12.58
C GLU A 489 32.00 4.55 -11.22
N LEU A 490 31.19 4.87 -10.21
CA LEU A 490 31.34 4.26 -8.88
C LEU A 490 31.21 2.74 -8.93
N THR A 491 30.30 2.19 -9.75
CA THR A 491 30.20 0.73 -9.95
C THR A 491 31.47 0.13 -10.57
N ASN A 492 32.24 0.89 -11.36
CA ASN A 492 33.55 0.42 -11.84
C ASN A 492 34.61 0.41 -10.72
N TYR A 493 34.59 1.39 -9.80
CA TYR A 493 35.57 1.48 -8.71
C TYR A 493 35.47 0.33 -7.71
N VAL A 494 34.29 -0.28 -7.53
CA VAL A 494 34.11 -1.38 -6.56
C VAL A 494 34.88 -2.65 -6.93
N THR A 495 35.36 -2.76 -8.18
CA THR A 495 36.14 -3.92 -8.65
C THR A 495 37.61 -3.90 -8.17
N LYS A 496 38.07 -2.78 -7.60
CA LYS A 496 39.47 -2.60 -7.18
C LYS A 496 39.82 -3.40 -5.94
N ASP A 497 39.01 -3.26 -4.89
CA ASP A 497 39.19 -3.91 -3.60
C ASP A 497 37.91 -3.82 -2.75
N ASP A 498 37.79 -4.70 -1.76
CA ASP A 498 36.61 -4.78 -0.88
C ASP A 498 36.43 -3.55 0.02
N GLY A 499 37.50 -2.85 0.37
CA GLY A 499 37.44 -1.61 1.17
C GLY A 499 36.76 -0.51 0.38
N THR A 500 37.17 -0.30 -0.87
CA THR A 500 36.50 0.62 -1.80
C THR A 500 35.03 0.23 -2.01
N LYS A 501 34.74 -1.06 -2.22
CA LYS A 501 33.37 -1.57 -2.35
C LYS A 501 32.51 -1.26 -1.12
N THR A 502 33.05 -1.45 0.08
CA THR A 502 32.37 -1.12 1.35
C THR A 502 32.02 0.37 1.42
N ILE A 503 32.97 1.25 1.05
CA ILE A 503 32.76 2.71 1.04
C ILE A 503 31.67 3.10 0.04
N VAL A 504 31.70 2.53 -1.17
CA VAL A 504 30.72 2.84 -2.22
C VAL A 504 29.33 2.37 -1.83
N ILE A 505 29.18 1.11 -1.38
CA ILE A 505 27.87 0.59 -0.93
C ILE A 505 27.31 1.51 0.17
N ALA A 506 28.06 1.75 1.25
CA ALA A 506 27.56 2.57 2.36
C ALA A 506 27.29 4.03 1.96
N GLY A 507 28.08 4.61 1.05
CA GLY A 507 27.85 5.98 0.55
C GLY A 507 26.60 6.09 -0.32
N LEU A 508 26.33 5.10 -1.18
CA LEU A 508 25.11 5.00 -1.97
C LEU A 508 23.89 4.70 -1.11
N THR A 509 24.03 3.87 -0.08
CA THR A 509 22.98 3.62 0.91
C THR A 509 22.60 4.90 1.66
N LEU A 510 23.56 5.71 2.10
CA LEU A 510 23.26 7.03 2.67
C LEU A 510 22.54 7.96 1.69
N LEU A 511 22.88 7.90 0.40
CA LEU A 511 22.21 8.65 -0.65
C LEU A 511 20.77 8.15 -0.89
N ASN A 512 20.53 6.85 -0.78
CA ASN A 512 19.19 6.25 -0.81
C ASN A 512 18.37 6.70 0.40
N ASP A 513 18.95 6.69 1.60
CA ASP A 513 18.23 6.76 2.86
C ASP A 513 17.97 8.19 3.37
N ARG A 514 18.97 9.08 3.29
CA ARG A 514 18.86 10.41 3.90
C ARG A 514 18.00 11.35 3.07
N ARG A 515 17.46 12.37 3.75
CA ARG A 515 16.80 13.52 3.11
C ARG A 515 17.84 14.62 2.90
N TYR A 516 17.84 15.23 1.72
CA TYR A 516 18.75 16.28 1.31
C TYR A 516 18.20 17.01 0.08
N ASP A 517 18.71 18.20 -0.17
CA ASP A 517 18.34 19.02 -1.32
C ASP A 517 18.74 18.33 -2.64
N THR A 518 17.74 18.10 -3.49
CA THR A 518 17.89 17.43 -4.79
C THR A 518 17.98 18.41 -5.97
N GLY A 519 17.90 19.72 -5.68
CA GLY A 519 17.84 20.78 -6.68
C GLY A 519 16.62 20.62 -7.59
N THR A 520 16.85 20.56 -8.89
CA THR A 520 15.78 20.46 -9.91
C THR A 520 15.30 19.04 -10.17
N LYS A 521 15.84 18.02 -9.49
CA LYS A 521 15.52 16.61 -9.73
C LYS A 521 14.51 16.12 -8.71
N LYS A 522 13.54 15.33 -9.13
CA LYS A 522 12.69 14.57 -8.20
C LYS A 522 13.55 13.61 -7.39
N ARG A 523 13.26 13.51 -6.09
CA ARG A 523 13.93 12.55 -5.19
C ARG A 523 13.78 11.10 -5.67
N SER A 524 12.62 10.74 -6.20
CA SER A 524 12.33 9.41 -6.78
C SER A 524 13.35 9.02 -7.85
N SER A 525 13.73 9.94 -8.74
CA SER A 525 14.76 9.70 -9.76
C SER A 525 16.15 9.49 -9.14
N VAL A 526 16.53 10.26 -8.12
CA VAL A 526 17.81 10.08 -7.44
C VAL A 526 17.87 8.72 -6.72
N VAL A 527 16.78 8.34 -6.05
CA VAL A 527 16.63 7.03 -5.40
C VAL A 527 16.68 5.91 -6.44
N GLN A 528 15.97 6.03 -7.56
CA GLN A 528 16.03 5.04 -8.64
C GLN A 528 17.47 4.85 -9.14
N ILE A 529 18.19 5.93 -9.42
CA ILE A 529 19.59 5.87 -9.88
C ILE A 529 20.49 5.20 -8.82
N ALA A 530 20.33 5.55 -7.54
CA ALA A 530 21.11 4.95 -6.46
C ALA A 530 20.81 3.45 -6.29
N LYS A 531 19.53 3.07 -6.39
CA LYS A 531 19.08 1.68 -6.34
C LYS A 531 19.62 0.85 -7.51
N GLU A 532 19.53 1.36 -8.74
CA GLU A 532 20.10 0.71 -9.93
C GLU A 532 21.61 0.47 -9.76
N ALA A 533 22.35 1.44 -9.22
CA ALA A 533 23.78 1.29 -8.96
C ALA A 533 24.08 0.27 -7.84
N LEU A 534 23.30 0.27 -6.75
CA LEU A 534 23.42 -0.71 -5.67
C LEU A 534 23.12 -2.13 -6.17
N HIS A 535 22.03 -2.32 -6.92
CA HIS A 535 21.65 -3.59 -7.52
C HIS A 535 22.77 -4.11 -8.44
N GLN A 536 23.32 -3.26 -9.30
CA GLN A 536 24.45 -3.65 -10.16
C GLN A 536 25.66 -4.13 -9.33
N ILE A 537 26.02 -3.41 -8.26
CA ILE A 537 27.13 -3.81 -7.37
C ILE A 537 26.85 -5.15 -6.70
N PHE A 538 25.61 -5.37 -6.25
CA PHE A 538 25.20 -6.62 -5.61
C PHE A 538 25.19 -7.77 -6.61
N ASP A 539 24.63 -7.58 -7.81
CA ASP A 539 24.60 -8.58 -8.88
C ASP A 539 25.99 -8.95 -9.39
N ASP A 540 26.90 -7.99 -9.51
CA ASP A 540 28.29 -8.23 -9.93
C ASP A 540 29.17 -8.82 -8.82
N SER A 541 28.64 -8.98 -7.60
CA SER A 541 29.37 -9.59 -6.51
C SER A 541 29.65 -11.07 -6.79
N PRO A 542 30.85 -11.58 -6.42
CA PRO A 542 31.20 -12.98 -6.64
C PRO A 542 30.16 -13.93 -6.02
N ALA A 543 29.69 -14.91 -6.81
CA ALA A 543 28.80 -15.94 -6.30
C ALA A 543 29.47 -16.70 -5.14
N ILE A 544 28.68 -17.18 -4.19
CA ILE A 544 29.20 -17.83 -2.99
C ILE A 544 30.12 -18.99 -3.33
N GLU A 545 29.92 -19.67 -4.47
CA GLU A 545 30.73 -20.79 -4.96
C GLU A 545 32.12 -20.40 -5.46
N ALA A 546 32.29 -19.15 -5.91
CA ALA A 546 33.50 -18.67 -6.56
C ALA A 546 34.73 -18.80 -5.64
N LYS A 547 35.89 -19.11 -6.23
CA LYS A 547 37.17 -19.13 -5.52
C LYS A 547 37.76 -17.73 -5.53
N HIS A 548 37.44 -16.93 -4.50
CA HIS A 548 38.03 -15.61 -4.29
C HIS A 548 38.30 -15.38 -2.80
N THR A 549 39.20 -14.44 -2.48
CA THR A 549 39.63 -14.10 -1.11
C THR A 549 38.90 -12.90 -0.53
N GLY A 550 37.87 -12.41 -1.21
CA GLY A 550 37.11 -11.23 -0.78
C GLY A 550 36.07 -11.57 0.28
N ILE A 551 35.53 -10.55 0.95
CA ILE A 551 34.56 -10.69 2.03
C ILE A 551 33.11 -10.75 1.56
N TYR A 552 32.81 -10.33 0.32
CA TYR A 552 31.46 -10.31 -0.23
C TYR A 552 31.12 -11.57 -1.01
N HIS A 553 30.04 -12.25 -0.64
CA HIS A 553 29.62 -13.49 -1.28
C HIS A 553 28.13 -13.44 -1.63
N LYS A 554 27.78 -13.63 -2.90
CA LYS A 554 26.41 -13.56 -3.40
C LYS A 554 25.72 -14.92 -3.43
N ILE A 555 24.50 -15.00 -2.93
CA ILE A 555 23.62 -16.16 -3.03
C ILE A 555 22.22 -15.72 -3.46
N GLY A 556 21.52 -16.58 -4.20
CA GLY A 556 20.17 -16.38 -4.69
C GLY A 556 19.42 -17.70 -4.86
N TRP A 557 18.20 -17.66 -5.38
CA TRP A 557 17.34 -18.84 -5.49
C TRP A 557 17.98 -20.00 -6.27
N SER A 558 18.61 -19.68 -7.40
CA SER A 558 19.23 -20.65 -8.31
C SER A 558 20.44 -21.38 -7.73
N ASN A 559 21.14 -20.79 -6.76
CA ASN A 559 22.35 -21.34 -6.14
C ASN A 559 22.26 -21.46 -4.60
N LYS A 560 21.06 -21.38 -4.01
CA LYS A 560 20.82 -21.47 -2.56
C LYS A 560 21.42 -22.72 -1.90
N ASP A 561 21.52 -23.81 -2.64
CA ASP A 561 22.03 -25.10 -2.16
C ASP A 561 23.58 -25.12 -2.07
N GLY A 562 24.25 -24.09 -2.60
CA GLY A 562 25.69 -23.84 -2.48
C GLY A 562 26.12 -23.17 -1.17
N LEU A 563 25.18 -22.93 -0.25
CA LEU A 563 25.46 -22.30 1.03
C LEU A 563 26.55 -23.05 1.82
N ARG A 564 27.56 -22.30 2.29
CA ARG A 564 28.72 -22.82 3.01
C ARG A 564 29.15 -21.88 4.14
N PRO A 565 29.97 -22.34 5.11
CA PRO A 565 30.49 -21.47 6.17
C PRO A 565 31.25 -20.25 5.62
N PRO A 566 31.24 -19.11 6.33
CA PRO A 566 31.96 -17.93 5.90
C PRO A 566 33.48 -18.17 5.93
N GLY A 567 34.20 -17.59 4.96
CA GLY A 567 35.66 -17.69 4.90
C GLY A 567 36.38 -16.88 5.98
N SER A 568 35.71 -15.91 6.60
CA SER A 568 36.25 -15.05 7.66
C SER A 568 35.13 -14.50 8.55
N ALA A 569 35.46 -13.95 9.72
CA ALA A 569 34.48 -13.36 10.64
C ALA A 569 33.81 -12.09 10.10
N ASP A 570 34.46 -11.39 9.15
CA ASP A 570 33.96 -10.16 8.54
C ASP A 570 33.24 -10.41 7.20
N ALA A 571 33.08 -11.67 6.80
CA ALA A 571 32.39 -12.03 5.57
C ALA A 571 30.91 -11.57 5.58
N ILE A 572 30.46 -11.08 4.43
CA ILE A 572 29.12 -10.55 4.18
C ILE A 572 28.42 -11.43 3.15
N LEU A 573 27.26 -11.97 3.52
CA LEU A 573 26.40 -12.72 2.61
C LEU A 573 25.43 -11.75 1.95
N ILE A 574 25.56 -11.57 0.64
CA ILE A 574 24.61 -10.81 -0.18
C ILE A 574 23.56 -11.79 -0.70
N LEU A 575 22.32 -11.66 -0.26
CA LEU A 575 21.19 -12.47 -0.64
C LEU A 575 20.31 -11.68 -1.64
N ASN A 576 20.18 -12.19 -2.86
CA ASN A 576 19.15 -11.72 -3.80
C ASN A 576 17.84 -12.42 -3.47
N ALA A 577 16.86 -11.69 -2.96
CA ALA A 577 15.61 -12.24 -2.46
C ALA A 577 14.61 -12.59 -3.57
N ALA A 578 14.83 -12.14 -4.81
CA ALA A 578 13.94 -12.49 -5.90
C ALA A 578 13.86 -14.01 -6.13
N GLU A 579 12.70 -14.44 -6.61
CA GLU A 579 12.33 -15.85 -6.84
C GLU A 579 12.18 -16.70 -5.57
N PHE A 580 12.65 -16.24 -4.40
CA PHE A 580 12.33 -16.91 -3.14
C PHE A 580 10.83 -16.77 -2.86
N PRO A 581 10.17 -17.86 -2.43
CA PRO A 581 8.78 -17.78 -2.01
C PRO A 581 8.65 -16.84 -0.81
N PRO A 582 7.51 -16.14 -0.66
CA PRO A 582 7.35 -15.14 0.39
C PRO A 582 7.39 -15.73 1.81
N GLU A 583 7.05 -17.02 1.97
CA GLU A 583 7.05 -17.73 3.24
C GLU A 583 7.29 -19.25 3.04
N GLY A 584 7.43 -20.00 4.13
CA GLY A 584 7.67 -21.45 4.13
C GLY A 584 9.15 -21.86 4.19
N GLU A 585 9.43 -23.17 4.19
CA GLU A 585 10.78 -23.72 4.44
C GLU A 585 11.84 -23.34 3.39
N ALA A 586 11.39 -22.92 2.22
CA ALA A 586 12.23 -22.53 1.10
C ALA A 586 12.43 -21.02 0.98
N CYS A 587 11.83 -20.18 1.86
CA CYS A 587 12.00 -18.73 1.78
C CYS A 587 13.41 -18.27 2.17
N ASP A 588 13.72 -17.03 1.79
CA ASP A 588 14.98 -16.34 2.08
C ASP A 588 15.26 -16.21 3.59
N ALA A 589 14.25 -15.94 4.42
CA ALA A 589 14.40 -15.87 5.87
C ALA A 589 14.95 -17.18 6.45
N ARG A 590 14.49 -18.34 5.94
CA ARG A 590 15.02 -19.66 6.35
C ARG A 590 16.45 -19.89 5.85
N LEU A 591 16.82 -19.32 4.70
CA LEU A 591 18.21 -19.33 4.22
C LEU A 591 19.12 -18.51 5.14
N ILE A 592 18.68 -17.34 5.60
CA ILE A 592 19.41 -16.51 6.57
C ILE A 592 19.62 -17.28 7.88
N VAL A 593 18.60 -17.96 8.39
CA VAL A 593 18.72 -18.80 9.60
C VAL A 593 19.75 -19.92 9.40
N LYS A 594 19.73 -20.62 8.25
CA LYS A 594 20.72 -21.65 7.91
C LYS A 594 22.14 -21.06 7.84
N ALA A 595 22.29 -19.90 7.21
CA ALA A 595 23.56 -19.21 7.09
C ALA A 595 24.09 -18.78 8.47
N TYR A 596 23.25 -18.23 9.34
CA TYR A 596 23.63 -17.93 10.71
C TYR A 596 24.13 -19.18 11.45
N GLY A 597 23.43 -20.32 11.31
CA GLY A 597 23.87 -21.60 11.88
C GLY A 597 25.24 -22.08 11.39
N LEU A 598 25.69 -21.61 10.22
CA LEU A 598 27.03 -21.87 9.67
C LEU A 598 28.07 -20.82 10.07
N GLY A 599 27.69 -19.79 10.82
CA GLY A 599 28.58 -18.77 11.36
C GLY A 599 28.53 -17.40 10.67
N TRP A 600 27.64 -17.20 9.69
CA TRP A 600 27.45 -15.88 9.06
C TRP A 600 26.83 -14.88 10.04
N LYS A 601 27.33 -13.65 10.04
CA LYS A 601 26.86 -12.58 10.96
C LYS A 601 26.46 -11.28 10.27
N ARG A 602 26.83 -11.07 9.01
CA ARG A 602 26.52 -9.87 8.25
C ARG A 602 25.80 -10.24 6.96
N PHE A 603 24.65 -9.63 6.74
CA PHE A 603 23.77 -9.94 5.62
C PHE A 603 23.37 -8.66 4.91
N ILE A 604 23.36 -8.71 3.58
CA ILE A 604 22.73 -7.72 2.71
C ILE A 604 21.63 -8.46 1.96
N VAL A 605 20.37 -8.10 2.17
CA VAL A 605 19.22 -8.64 1.44
C VAL A 605 18.75 -7.57 0.49
N TYR A 606 18.71 -7.86 -0.82
CA TYR A 606 18.24 -6.91 -1.84
C TYR A 606 17.27 -7.57 -2.80
N ASN A 607 16.56 -6.75 -3.58
CA ASN A 607 15.52 -7.22 -4.49
C ASN A 607 14.41 -7.98 -3.74
N ALA A 608 14.07 -7.47 -2.54
CA ALA A 608 12.94 -7.95 -1.77
C ALA A 608 11.62 -7.54 -2.46
N GLN A 609 10.73 -8.51 -2.60
CA GLN A 609 9.47 -8.48 -3.36
C GLN A 609 8.32 -9.00 -2.48
N GLY A 610 8.28 -8.59 -1.22
CA GLY A 610 7.28 -9.03 -0.24
C GLY A 610 7.63 -10.30 0.53
N GLN A 611 8.89 -10.76 0.51
CA GLN A 611 9.31 -11.87 1.37
C GLN A 611 9.13 -11.52 2.85
N ARG A 612 8.50 -12.43 3.60
CA ARG A 612 8.10 -12.23 5.00
C ARG A 612 9.14 -12.78 5.96
N PHE A 613 9.05 -12.37 7.22
CA PHE A 613 9.84 -12.92 8.33
C PHE A 613 11.37 -12.73 8.20
N CYS A 614 11.84 -11.80 7.37
CA CYS A 614 13.28 -11.52 7.26
C CYS A 614 13.86 -11.15 8.65
N GLY A 615 14.91 -11.85 9.07
CA GLY A 615 15.53 -11.70 10.40
C GLY A 615 14.81 -12.41 11.56
N SER A 616 13.71 -13.12 11.29
CA SER A 616 13.04 -13.96 12.29
C SER A 616 13.66 -15.36 12.39
N GLY A 617 13.46 -16.01 13.55
CA GLY A 617 13.83 -17.41 13.76
C GLY A 617 15.33 -17.68 13.96
N LEU A 618 16.14 -16.64 14.17
CA LEU A 618 17.57 -16.76 14.47
C LEU A 618 17.85 -17.33 15.88
N GLY A 619 16.85 -17.35 16.76
CA GLY A 619 16.97 -17.87 18.12
C GLY A 619 17.61 -16.88 19.10
N ASN A 620 18.14 -17.40 20.21
CA ASN A 620 18.78 -16.59 21.25
C ASN A 620 20.25 -16.30 20.87
N HIS A 621 20.85 -15.26 21.46
CA HIS A 621 22.26 -14.87 21.29
C HIS A 621 22.63 -14.28 19.92
N THR A 622 21.76 -13.44 19.36
CA THR A 622 21.98 -12.84 18.04
C THR A 622 22.72 -11.49 18.08
N ILE A 623 23.31 -11.14 19.23
CA ILE A 623 24.09 -9.92 19.39
C ILE A 623 25.29 -9.92 18.42
N GLY A 624 25.47 -8.81 17.70
CA GLY A 624 26.52 -8.64 16.70
C GLY A 624 26.15 -9.21 15.32
N ILE A 625 24.92 -9.68 15.12
CA ILE A 625 24.35 -9.92 13.79
C ILE A 625 23.81 -8.61 13.24
N ARG A 626 24.09 -8.34 11.97
CA ARG A 626 23.52 -7.20 11.23
C ARG A 626 22.91 -7.68 9.91
N ILE A 627 21.71 -7.20 9.62
CA ILE A 627 20.98 -7.45 8.36
C ILE A 627 20.57 -6.10 7.76
N ASP A 628 21.11 -5.78 6.60
CA ASP A 628 20.72 -4.61 5.80
C ASP A 628 19.71 -5.08 4.72
N VAL A 629 18.49 -4.57 4.74
CA VAL A 629 17.38 -4.98 3.87
C VAL A 629 17.03 -3.83 2.92
N TYR A 630 17.16 -4.07 1.62
CA TYR A 630 16.84 -3.14 0.55
C TYR A 630 15.55 -3.55 -0.15
N ASP A 631 14.89 -2.55 -0.76
CA ASP A 631 13.62 -2.69 -1.48
C ASP A 631 12.43 -3.02 -0.56
N SER A 632 11.45 -3.79 -1.02
CA SER A 632 10.17 -3.96 -0.32
C SER A 632 10.09 -5.35 0.31
N SER A 633 10.56 -5.47 1.55
CA SER A 633 10.32 -6.66 2.37
C SER A 633 8.85 -6.75 2.79
N GLY A 634 8.36 -7.98 2.95
CA GLY A 634 7.01 -8.27 3.42
C GLY A 634 6.84 -8.13 4.94
N ASP A 635 5.67 -8.55 5.39
CA ASP A 635 5.23 -8.53 6.80
C ASP A 635 6.16 -9.31 7.74
N TYR A 636 6.04 -9.04 9.04
CA TYR A 636 6.73 -9.75 10.13
C TYR A 636 8.27 -9.64 10.12
N LEU A 637 8.85 -8.72 9.34
CA LEU A 637 10.30 -8.46 9.37
C LEU A 637 10.76 -8.20 10.82
N GLY A 638 11.81 -8.88 11.26
CA GLY A 638 12.37 -8.75 12.61
C GLY A 638 11.47 -9.29 13.72
N SER A 639 10.42 -10.06 13.40
CA SER A 639 9.58 -10.68 14.42
C SER A 639 10.38 -11.66 15.28
N SER A 640 10.12 -11.65 16.59
CA SER A 640 10.80 -12.50 17.59
C SER A 640 12.32 -12.30 17.69
N MET A 641 12.84 -11.16 17.26
CA MET A 641 14.27 -10.87 17.32
C MET A 641 14.78 -10.75 18.78
N ASP A 642 15.96 -11.33 19.06
CA ASP A 642 16.64 -11.29 20.36
C ASP A 642 18.15 -11.01 20.22
N GLY A 643 18.46 -9.76 19.85
CA GLY A 643 19.81 -9.19 19.89
C GLY A 643 20.35 -8.62 18.57
N ALA A 644 19.86 -9.09 17.42
CA ALA A 644 20.33 -8.66 16.10
C ALA A 644 20.00 -7.18 15.79
N GLU A 645 20.67 -6.64 14.77
CA GLU A 645 20.40 -5.32 14.23
C GLU A 645 19.85 -5.43 12.79
N LEU A 646 18.69 -4.83 12.54
CA LEU A 646 18.06 -4.78 11.22
C LEU A 646 17.96 -3.34 10.74
N TYR A 647 18.45 -3.09 9.53
CA TYR A 647 18.41 -1.79 8.86
C TYR A 647 17.56 -1.93 7.59
N ILE A 648 16.43 -1.23 7.53
CA ILE A 648 15.47 -1.26 6.42
C ILE A 648 15.65 0.01 5.61
N HIS A 649 16.26 -0.13 4.42
CA HIS A 649 16.61 0.97 3.51
C HIS A 649 15.42 1.39 2.63
N GLY A 650 14.30 1.68 3.30
CA GLY A 650 12.99 1.95 2.70
C GLY A 650 11.88 1.91 3.75
N ASN A 651 10.67 1.60 3.31
CA ASN A 651 9.51 1.43 4.18
C ASN A 651 9.47 0.00 4.74
N GLY A 652 8.97 -0.14 5.97
CA GLY A 652 8.59 -1.40 6.57
C GLY A 652 7.10 -1.68 6.40
N GLN A 653 6.73 -2.94 6.21
CA GLN A 653 5.32 -3.35 6.14
C GLN A 653 4.75 -3.72 7.53
N ASP A 654 3.61 -4.40 7.54
CA ASP A 654 2.87 -4.70 8.75
C ASP A 654 3.61 -5.67 9.68
N GLN A 655 3.30 -5.59 10.98
CA GLN A 655 3.81 -6.46 12.04
C GLN A 655 5.33 -6.50 12.15
N LEU A 656 6.01 -5.48 11.62
CA LEU A 656 7.45 -5.34 11.70
C LEU A 656 7.88 -5.22 13.18
N GLY A 657 8.81 -6.07 13.61
CA GLY A 657 9.29 -6.12 14.99
C GLY A 657 8.29 -6.72 15.98
N GLN A 658 7.32 -7.50 15.53
CA GLN A 658 6.39 -8.19 16.43
C GLN A 658 7.14 -9.01 17.49
N ILE A 659 6.70 -8.92 18.75
CA ILE A 659 7.27 -9.61 19.92
C ILE A 659 8.80 -9.49 20.05
N LEU A 660 9.38 -8.41 19.51
CA LEU A 660 10.81 -8.12 19.60
C LEU A 660 11.24 -8.04 21.06
N LYS A 661 12.29 -8.79 21.42
CA LYS A 661 12.76 -8.92 22.79
C LYS A 661 13.96 -8.02 23.09
N SER A 662 14.93 -8.00 22.20
CA SER A 662 16.12 -7.15 22.27
C SER A 662 16.76 -6.99 20.90
N GLY A 663 17.67 -6.04 20.74
CA GLY A 663 18.32 -5.71 19.45
C GLY A 663 17.96 -4.30 18.98
N LYS A 664 18.32 -3.99 17.73
CA LYS A 664 18.10 -2.67 17.12
C LYS A 664 17.36 -2.79 15.79
N LEU A 665 16.43 -1.89 15.57
CA LEU A 665 15.62 -1.83 14.35
C LEU A 665 15.61 -0.41 13.80
N VAL A 666 16.09 -0.21 12.57
CA VAL A 666 16.20 1.11 11.95
C VAL A 666 15.46 1.12 10.62
N VAL A 667 14.50 2.03 10.44
CA VAL A 667 13.68 2.16 9.23
C VAL A 667 13.89 3.54 8.62
N PHE A 668 14.37 3.61 7.38
CA PHE A 668 14.64 4.86 6.64
C PHE A 668 13.43 5.39 5.83
N GLY A 669 12.24 4.89 6.18
CA GLY A 669 10.95 5.24 5.60
C GLY A 669 9.84 5.09 6.64
N ASP A 670 8.62 4.82 6.17
CA ASP A 670 7.43 4.61 6.99
C ASP A 670 7.31 3.16 7.47
N VAL A 671 6.49 2.89 8.50
CA VAL A 671 6.16 1.54 8.98
C VAL A 671 4.65 1.26 8.92
N GLY A 672 4.30 0.04 8.52
CA GLY A 672 2.91 -0.43 8.42
C GLY A 672 2.20 -0.66 9.76
N GLN A 673 1.04 -1.31 9.68
CA GLN A 673 0.16 -1.57 10.83
C GLN A 673 0.86 -2.41 11.89
N THR A 674 0.51 -2.20 13.15
CA THR A 674 0.92 -3.05 14.28
C THR A 674 2.44 -3.19 14.43
N PHE A 675 3.19 -2.15 14.05
CA PHE A 675 4.63 -2.05 14.28
C PHE A 675 4.97 -2.33 15.75
N MET A 676 5.90 -3.24 16.00
CA MET A 676 6.30 -3.71 17.33
C MET A 676 5.16 -4.22 18.22
N TYR A 677 4.12 -4.82 17.61
CA TYR A 677 3.05 -5.51 18.33
C TYR A 677 3.60 -6.45 19.41
N GLY A 678 3.17 -6.27 20.65
CA GLY A 678 3.52 -7.17 21.75
C GLY A 678 5.01 -7.21 22.10
N ALA A 679 5.82 -6.26 21.62
CA ALA A 679 7.26 -6.19 21.89
C ALA A 679 7.58 -6.21 23.39
N LYS A 680 8.72 -6.79 23.76
CA LYS A 680 9.20 -6.92 25.15
C LYS A 680 10.36 -5.95 25.46
N GLY A 681 11.04 -5.44 24.42
CA GLY A 681 12.23 -4.62 24.54
C GLY A 681 12.76 -4.15 23.20
N GLY A 682 14.03 -3.76 23.17
CA GLY A 682 14.78 -3.36 21.98
C GLY A 682 14.63 -1.89 21.61
N ASP A 683 15.56 -1.45 20.78
CA ASP A 683 15.66 -0.06 20.32
C ASP A 683 15.14 0.03 18.89
N ALA A 684 14.24 0.98 18.61
CA ALA A 684 13.71 1.17 17.27
C ALA A 684 13.69 2.65 16.85
N TYR A 685 14.05 2.90 15.59
CA TYR A 685 14.18 4.23 15.02
C TYR A 685 13.48 4.28 13.66
N VAL A 686 12.51 5.17 13.51
CA VAL A 686 11.71 5.31 12.28
C VAL A 686 11.88 6.74 11.75
N LEU A 687 12.33 6.86 10.50
CA LEU A 687 12.46 8.16 9.84
C LEU A 687 11.10 8.78 9.49
N GLY A 688 10.18 7.97 9.00
CA GLY A 688 8.86 8.40 8.54
C GLY A 688 7.78 8.26 9.60
N ASN A 689 6.57 8.00 9.12
CA ASN A 689 5.38 7.78 9.92
C ASN A 689 5.19 6.31 10.28
N ALA A 690 4.45 6.05 11.35
CA ALA A 690 3.83 4.76 11.64
C ALA A 690 2.35 4.79 11.24
N ALA A 691 1.83 3.69 10.71
CA ALA A 691 0.40 3.52 10.42
C ALA A 691 -0.42 3.34 11.71
N GLY A 692 -1.38 2.42 11.75
CA GLY A 692 -2.23 2.18 12.93
C GLY A 692 -1.62 1.21 13.94
N ARG A 693 -1.96 1.43 15.22
CA ARG A 693 -1.66 0.54 16.37
C ARG A 693 -0.17 0.21 16.60
N PRO A 694 0.79 1.11 16.37
CA PRO A 694 2.17 0.82 16.75
C PRO A 694 2.29 0.62 18.27
N LEU A 695 3.06 -0.38 18.67
CA LEU A 695 3.35 -0.78 20.05
C LEU A 695 2.13 -1.23 20.85
N ILE A 696 1.04 -1.61 20.18
CA ILE A 696 -0.10 -2.21 20.86
C ILE A 696 0.35 -3.44 21.67
N ASN A 697 -0.09 -3.52 22.93
CA ASN A 697 0.26 -4.58 23.88
C ASN A 697 1.77 -4.75 24.15
N ALA A 698 2.61 -3.78 23.79
CA ALA A 698 4.03 -3.86 24.11
C ALA A 698 4.26 -3.69 25.63
N VAL A 699 5.25 -4.40 26.16
CA VAL A 699 5.55 -4.54 27.59
C VAL A 699 7.05 -4.46 27.83
N GLY A 700 7.46 -4.34 29.10
CA GLY A 700 8.89 -4.39 29.44
C GLY A 700 9.60 -3.10 29.05
N LYS A 701 10.62 -3.16 28.18
CA LYS A 701 11.53 -2.02 27.95
C LYS A 701 11.77 -1.62 26.49
N PRO A 702 10.74 -1.55 25.61
CA PRO A 702 10.92 -1.01 24.27
C PRO A 702 11.30 0.47 24.32
N ARG A 703 12.22 0.88 23.44
CA ARG A 703 12.74 2.26 23.36
C ARG A 703 12.64 2.72 21.91
N VAL A 704 11.66 3.58 21.62
CA VAL A 704 11.29 3.86 20.23
C VAL A 704 11.36 5.35 19.94
N VAL A 705 11.91 5.73 18.78
CA VAL A 705 11.87 7.09 18.23
C VAL A 705 11.19 7.06 16.86
N ILE A 706 10.11 7.83 16.71
CA ILE A 706 9.38 8.04 15.46
C ILE A 706 9.53 9.50 15.07
N ASN A 707 10.21 9.79 13.96
CA ASN A 707 10.45 11.18 13.55
C ASN A 707 9.22 11.81 12.89
N GLY A 708 8.45 11.03 12.15
CA GLY A 708 7.13 11.44 11.68
C GLY A 708 6.10 11.42 12.79
N THR A 709 4.91 10.92 12.45
CA THR A 709 3.79 10.74 13.36
C THR A 709 3.32 9.29 13.39
N CYS A 710 2.30 9.00 14.19
CA CYS A 710 1.51 7.78 14.12
C CYS A 710 0.08 8.15 13.74
N LEU A 711 -0.53 7.41 12.81
CA LEU A 711 -1.86 7.74 12.32
C LEU A 711 -2.95 7.55 13.38
N ASP A 712 -2.93 6.44 14.14
CA ASP A 712 -3.79 6.25 15.31
C ASP A 712 -3.35 5.09 16.23
N TYR A 713 -3.94 5.02 17.43
CA TYR A 713 -3.73 3.98 18.44
C TYR A 713 -2.27 3.77 18.86
N LEU A 714 -1.46 4.84 18.90
CA LEU A 714 -0.07 4.73 19.37
C LEU A 714 -0.02 4.25 20.82
N ALA A 715 0.67 3.14 21.04
CA ALA A 715 0.90 2.55 22.36
C ALA A 715 -0.40 2.27 23.12
N GLU A 716 -1.41 1.78 22.41
CA GLU A 716 -2.62 1.22 23.00
C GLU A 716 -2.28 0.00 23.88
N SER A 717 -2.83 -0.07 25.09
CA SER A 717 -2.54 -1.12 26.06
C SER A 717 -1.04 -1.31 26.34
N PHE A 718 -0.28 -0.21 26.39
CA PHE A 718 1.14 -0.25 26.70
C PHE A 718 1.36 -0.55 28.19
N MET A 719 2.15 -1.58 28.48
CA MET A 719 2.41 -2.08 29.84
C MET A 719 3.92 -2.11 30.11
N ALA A 720 4.61 -1.03 29.76
CA ALA A 720 6.06 -0.99 29.76
C ALA A 720 6.69 -0.51 31.07
N GLY A 721 5.94 -0.38 32.17
CA GLY A 721 6.47 0.10 33.46
C GLY A 721 7.05 1.53 33.41
N ASP A 722 7.57 2.06 34.51
CA ASP A 722 8.05 3.45 34.56
C ASP A 722 9.40 3.62 33.81
N PRO A 723 9.48 4.54 32.81
CA PRO A 723 10.73 4.85 32.10
C PRO A 723 11.91 5.18 33.02
N LEU A 724 11.68 5.90 34.12
CA LEU A 724 12.72 6.30 35.08
C LEU A 724 13.28 5.11 35.87
N ASN A 725 12.52 4.01 35.91
CA ASN A 725 12.87 2.75 36.57
C ASN A 725 13.14 1.62 35.56
N GLY A 726 13.58 1.97 34.36
CA GLY A 726 13.99 1.00 33.33
C GLY A 726 12.87 0.46 32.44
N GLY A 727 11.65 0.96 32.60
CA GLY A 727 10.49 0.69 31.73
C GLY A 727 10.58 1.34 30.34
N GLY A 728 9.72 0.97 29.41
CA GLY A 728 9.76 1.42 28.02
C GLY A 728 9.13 2.78 27.75
N PHE A 729 9.52 3.40 26.63
CA PHE A 729 8.94 4.67 26.17
C PHE A 729 8.91 4.78 24.64
N VAL A 730 8.16 5.77 24.16
CA VAL A 730 8.14 6.21 22.76
C VAL A 730 8.44 7.70 22.70
N VAL A 731 9.26 8.13 21.72
CA VAL A 731 9.44 9.53 21.35
C VAL A 731 8.80 9.76 19.99
N VAL A 732 7.98 10.81 19.85
CA VAL A 732 7.35 11.21 18.59
C VAL A 732 7.71 12.66 18.28
N ASN A 733 8.36 12.89 17.14
CA ASN A 733 8.83 14.23 16.78
C ASN A 733 7.84 15.01 15.89
N GLY A 734 6.92 14.35 15.19
CA GLY A 734 5.87 15.02 14.42
C GLY A 734 6.42 15.87 13.26
N LEU A 735 7.43 15.37 12.55
CA LEU A 735 8.09 16.09 11.45
C LEU A 735 7.74 15.49 10.07
N ASP A 736 7.82 16.29 9.03
CA ASP A 736 7.80 15.83 7.64
C ASP A 736 8.97 16.45 6.86
N SER A 737 9.36 15.84 5.75
CA SER A 737 10.39 16.41 4.87
C SER A 737 9.77 17.42 3.92
N ASP A 738 10.38 18.59 3.79
CA ASP A 738 9.94 19.64 2.86
C ASP A 738 10.23 19.35 1.37
N GLY A 739 10.77 18.16 1.06
CA GLY A 739 11.20 17.77 -0.29
C GLY A 739 12.56 18.32 -0.73
N ASN A 740 13.14 19.26 0.02
CA ASN A 740 14.48 19.84 -0.17
C ASN A 740 15.46 19.40 0.92
N GLY A 741 15.09 18.40 1.71
CA GLY A 741 15.95 17.79 2.71
C GLY A 741 15.97 18.44 4.07
N ASN A 742 15.12 19.44 4.31
CA ASN A 742 14.86 19.96 5.64
C ASN A 742 13.66 19.24 6.24
N PHE A 743 13.58 19.26 7.57
CA PHE A 743 12.42 18.78 8.30
C PHE A 743 11.58 19.96 8.82
N ILE A 744 10.28 19.86 8.63
CA ILE A 744 9.29 20.85 9.07
C ILE A 744 8.28 20.18 10.00
N GLU A 745 7.66 20.98 10.87
CA GLU A 745 6.62 20.50 11.76
C GLU A 745 5.38 20.10 10.95
N GLN A 746 4.77 18.97 11.29
CA GLN A 746 3.44 18.62 10.79
C GLN A 746 2.38 19.55 11.39
N ASP A 747 1.25 19.70 10.70
CA ASP A 747 0.12 20.52 11.16
C ASP A 747 -0.41 20.05 12.52
N THR A 748 -0.36 18.76 12.80
CA THR A 748 -0.54 18.20 14.14
C THR A 748 0.55 17.16 14.39
N PRO A 749 1.17 17.13 15.59
CA PRO A 749 2.19 16.13 15.88
C PRO A 749 1.59 14.71 15.99
N TYR A 750 0.28 14.60 16.23
CA TYR A 750 -0.47 13.34 16.24
C TYR A 750 -1.91 13.56 15.74
N PRO A 751 -2.27 13.04 14.55
CA PRO A 751 -3.60 13.24 13.96
C PRO A 751 -4.65 12.26 14.49
N GLY A 752 -4.25 11.19 15.18
CA GLY A 752 -5.15 10.14 15.67
C GLY A 752 -6.02 10.58 16.84
N SER A 753 -7.13 9.88 17.04
CA SER A 753 -8.07 10.14 18.14
C SER A 753 -7.74 9.33 19.39
N ASN A 754 -6.90 8.31 19.28
CA ASN A 754 -6.57 7.37 20.35
C ASN A 754 -5.06 7.35 20.58
N LEU A 755 -4.57 8.14 21.53
CA LEU A 755 -3.17 8.19 21.94
C LEU A 755 -3.03 7.53 23.32
N PHE A 756 -2.14 6.54 23.45
CA PHE A 756 -1.81 5.93 24.73
C PHE A 756 -3.00 5.28 25.48
N SER A 757 -4.03 4.91 24.73
CA SER A 757 -5.30 4.42 25.26
C SER A 757 -5.09 3.13 26.03
N LEU A 758 -5.73 2.99 27.20
CA LEU A 758 -5.66 1.79 28.05
C LEU A 758 -4.23 1.41 28.52
N ALA A 759 -3.24 2.30 28.39
CA ALA A 759 -1.90 2.04 28.89
C ALA A 759 -1.90 1.95 30.43
N SER A 760 -1.09 1.04 30.97
CA SER A 760 -0.87 0.89 32.43
C SER A 760 0.59 1.10 32.84
N GLY A 761 1.50 1.27 31.88
CA GLY A 761 2.88 1.61 32.13
C GLY A 761 3.57 2.15 30.88
N GLY A 762 4.71 2.81 31.08
CA GLY A 762 5.50 3.47 30.04
C GLY A 762 5.21 4.98 29.98
N ALA A 763 5.83 5.64 29.00
CA ALA A 763 5.50 7.03 28.66
C ALA A 763 5.65 7.29 27.16
N ILE A 764 4.95 8.31 26.68
CA ILE A 764 5.23 8.94 25.38
C ILE A 764 5.85 10.31 25.65
N TYR A 765 6.93 10.62 24.96
CA TYR A 765 7.53 11.95 24.89
C TYR A 765 7.23 12.53 23.50
N ILE A 766 6.27 13.44 23.42
CA ILE A 766 5.78 13.96 22.14
C ILE A 766 6.19 15.42 21.97
N ARG A 767 6.77 15.74 20.82
CA ARG A 767 7.11 17.10 20.42
C ARG A 767 5.82 17.84 20.08
N ASP A 768 5.34 18.67 21.01
CA ASP A 768 4.09 19.43 20.88
C ASP A 768 4.28 20.86 21.42
N PRO A 769 5.15 21.67 20.78
CA PRO A 769 5.52 22.99 21.27
C PRO A 769 4.36 24.02 21.24
N HIS A 770 3.29 23.72 20.51
CA HIS A 770 2.12 24.59 20.38
C HIS A 770 0.92 24.09 21.18
N HIS A 771 1.08 23.02 21.98
CA HIS A 771 0.01 22.41 22.78
C HIS A 771 -1.23 22.04 21.95
N LYS A 772 -1.04 21.46 20.76
CA LYS A 772 -2.11 21.04 19.86
C LYS A 772 -2.82 19.77 20.34
N LEU A 773 -2.16 18.95 21.14
CA LEU A 773 -2.77 17.72 21.66
C LEU A 773 -3.63 17.99 22.89
N VAL A 774 -4.79 17.33 22.93
CA VAL A 774 -5.84 17.52 23.94
C VAL A 774 -6.09 16.24 24.75
N GLU A 775 -6.75 16.37 25.90
CA GLU A 775 -6.95 15.26 26.84
C GLU A 775 -7.90 14.19 26.30
N GLU A 776 -8.83 14.59 25.45
CA GLU A 776 -9.83 13.73 24.79
C GLU A 776 -9.17 12.64 23.92
N GLN A 777 -7.94 12.86 23.46
CA GLN A 777 -7.18 11.86 22.72
C GLN A 777 -6.58 10.76 23.62
N LEU A 778 -6.44 10.98 24.93
CA LEU A 778 -5.58 10.16 25.79
C LEU A 778 -6.23 8.89 26.37
N ASN A 779 -7.57 8.76 26.33
CA ASN A 779 -8.34 7.55 26.70
C ASN A 779 -7.73 6.69 27.84
N GLY A 780 -7.42 7.31 28.98
CA GLY A 780 -6.77 6.67 30.13
C GLY A 780 -5.38 7.21 30.49
N GLY A 781 -4.79 8.07 29.65
CA GLY A 781 -3.55 8.81 29.93
C GLY A 781 -3.77 10.24 30.41
N GLU A 782 -2.70 10.87 30.88
CA GLU A 782 -2.64 12.29 31.24
C GLU A 782 -1.34 12.94 30.74
N PHE A 783 -1.40 14.24 30.48
CA PHE A 783 -0.20 15.02 30.21
C PHE A 783 0.55 15.34 31.51
N SER A 784 1.87 15.32 31.42
CA SER A 784 2.77 15.68 32.51
C SER A 784 3.94 16.50 31.98
N ILE A 785 4.62 17.19 32.89
CA ILE A 785 5.79 18.00 32.57
C ILE A 785 6.97 17.07 32.27
N LEU A 786 7.75 17.39 31.24
CA LEU A 786 9.04 16.75 30.99
C LEU A 786 10.05 17.17 32.07
N THR A 787 10.55 16.23 32.87
CA THR A 787 11.60 16.54 33.86
C THR A 787 13.01 16.50 33.25
N ALA A 788 14.02 16.90 34.02
CA ALA A 788 15.42 16.77 33.59
C ALA A 788 15.84 15.29 33.50
N GLU A 789 15.33 14.44 34.39
CA GLU A 789 15.56 12.99 34.38
C GLU A 789 14.92 12.33 33.16
N ASP A 790 13.70 12.74 32.80
CA ASP A 790 13.04 12.31 31.57
C ASP A 790 13.91 12.63 30.34
N TRP A 791 14.38 13.88 30.25
CA TRP A 791 15.26 14.30 29.15
C TRP A 791 16.56 13.50 29.11
N ALA A 792 17.20 13.29 30.26
CA ALA A 792 18.45 12.53 30.34
C ALA A 792 18.31 11.08 29.85
N ILE A 793 17.11 10.49 29.95
CA ILE A 793 16.83 9.13 29.49
C ILE A 793 16.57 9.06 27.99
N ILE A 794 15.91 10.07 27.40
CA ILE A 794 15.61 10.07 25.96
C ILE A 794 16.74 10.65 25.10
N LEU A 795 17.59 11.52 25.66
CA LEU A 795 18.66 12.19 24.93
C LEU A 795 19.60 11.23 24.16
N PRO A 796 20.10 10.11 24.75
CA PRO A 796 20.95 9.17 24.01
C PRO A 796 20.27 8.54 22.79
N TYR A 797 18.95 8.38 22.82
CA TYR A 797 18.18 7.84 21.70
C TYR A 797 17.98 8.92 20.64
N LEU A 798 17.81 10.19 21.03
CA LEU A 798 17.79 11.31 20.10
C LEU A 798 19.17 11.53 19.44
N GLU A 799 20.27 11.29 20.15
CA GLU A 799 21.64 11.37 19.58
C GLU A 799 21.90 10.26 18.56
N GLU A 800 21.45 9.04 18.85
CA GLU A 800 21.49 7.94 17.87
C GLU A 800 20.58 8.23 16.67
N ASN A 801 19.40 8.83 16.90
CA ASN A 801 18.50 9.28 15.86
C ASN A 801 19.14 10.33 14.93
N GLU A 802 19.81 11.33 15.50
CA GLU A 802 20.60 12.32 14.75
C GLU A 802 21.73 11.65 13.96
N ARG A 803 22.43 10.68 14.56
CA ARG A 803 23.49 9.92 13.88
C ARG A 803 22.94 9.13 12.68
N LEU A 804 21.78 8.50 12.83
CA LEU A 804 21.15 7.68 11.78
C LEU A 804 20.60 8.56 10.65
N PHE A 805 19.71 9.49 10.98
CA PHE A 805 18.90 10.20 10.00
C PHE A 805 19.44 11.59 9.64
N GLY A 806 20.30 12.16 10.49
CA GLY A 806 20.80 13.53 10.32
C GLY A 806 19.83 14.61 10.78
N ILE A 807 18.86 14.27 11.64
CA ILE A 807 17.92 15.23 12.25
C ILE A 807 18.58 15.81 13.50
N SER A 808 18.97 17.08 13.46
CA SER A 808 19.70 17.73 14.54
C SER A 808 18.82 17.98 15.76
N ILE A 809 19.30 17.59 16.94
CA ILE A 809 18.60 17.92 18.19
C ILE A 809 18.56 19.44 18.38
N GLU A 810 19.69 20.10 18.13
CA GLU A 810 19.90 21.51 18.48
C GLU A 810 19.38 22.48 17.42
N GLU A 811 19.38 22.07 16.15
CA GLU A 811 19.01 22.92 15.02
C GLU A 811 17.61 22.63 14.46
N GLU A 812 17.06 21.43 14.72
CA GLU A 812 15.75 21.01 14.19
C GLU A 812 14.77 20.66 15.32
N LEU A 813 15.11 19.71 16.19
CA LEU A 813 14.15 19.26 17.23
C LEU A 813 13.83 20.35 18.24
N LEU A 814 14.84 21.05 18.77
CA LEU A 814 14.68 22.09 19.79
C LEU A 814 14.47 23.50 19.21
N VAL A 815 14.37 23.64 17.89
CA VAL A 815 14.07 24.92 17.24
C VAL A 815 12.59 24.97 16.87
N VAL A 816 11.89 25.98 17.37
CA VAL A 816 10.47 26.24 17.09
C VAL A 816 10.34 27.65 16.56
N ASN A 817 9.74 27.81 15.38
CA ASN A 817 9.62 29.10 14.68
C ASN A 817 10.97 29.85 14.57
N GLY A 818 12.06 29.11 14.30
CA GLY A 818 13.41 29.64 14.17
C GLY A 818 14.11 30.02 15.48
N ASN A 819 13.48 29.79 16.64
CA ASN A 819 14.06 30.08 17.94
C ASN A 819 14.41 28.80 18.68
N LYS A 820 15.62 28.75 19.26
CA LYS A 820 16.02 27.65 20.14
C LYS A 820 15.22 27.70 21.44
N LYS A 821 14.64 26.56 21.80
CA LYS A 821 13.80 26.36 22.98
C LYS A 821 14.42 25.32 23.91
N SER A 822 14.00 25.35 25.18
CA SER A 822 14.34 24.28 26.12
C SER A 822 13.56 23.00 25.79
N PRO A 823 14.06 21.80 26.14
CA PRO A 823 13.33 20.56 25.96
C PRO A 823 11.91 20.58 26.56
N GLN A 824 11.72 21.24 27.71
CA GLN A 824 10.45 21.36 28.40
C GLN A 824 9.43 22.26 27.70
N GLU A 825 9.90 23.21 26.89
CA GLU A 825 9.03 24.04 26.03
C GLU A 825 8.62 23.33 24.74
N VAL A 826 9.30 22.22 24.40
CA VAL A 826 9.15 21.53 23.10
C VAL A 826 8.42 20.20 23.25
N TYR A 827 8.74 19.43 24.28
CA TYR A 827 8.20 18.10 24.51
C TYR A 827 7.26 18.07 25.70
N ARG A 828 6.16 17.33 25.54
CA ARG A 828 5.23 16.96 26.60
C ARG A 828 5.38 15.47 26.90
N LYS A 829 5.19 15.10 28.16
CA LYS A 829 5.14 13.71 28.60
C LYS A 829 3.67 13.26 28.66
N VAL A 830 3.36 12.10 28.12
CA VAL A 830 2.10 11.39 28.34
C VAL A 830 2.40 10.18 29.21
N ARG A 831 1.62 9.99 30.28
CA ARG A 831 1.75 8.85 31.21
C ARG A 831 0.37 8.28 31.54
N PRO A 832 0.27 7.05 32.07
CA PRO A 832 -1.01 6.50 32.49
C PRO A 832 -1.57 7.32 33.65
N MET A 833 -2.88 7.53 33.70
CA MET A 833 -3.52 8.07 34.90
C MET A 833 -3.35 7.09 36.06
N LYS A 834 -3.01 7.59 37.25
CA LYS A 834 -3.03 6.78 38.47
C LYS A 834 -4.48 6.41 38.79
N ALA A 835 -4.81 5.12 38.82
CA ALA A 835 -6.14 4.68 39.24
C ALA A 835 -6.39 5.11 40.70
N PRO A 836 -7.59 5.62 41.06
CA PRO A 836 -7.89 6.06 42.42
C PRO A 836 -7.72 4.96 43.48
N VAL A 837 -7.82 3.68 43.09
CA VAL A 837 -7.59 2.51 43.97
C VAL A 837 -6.11 2.38 44.40
N LEU A 838 -5.16 2.95 43.66
CA LEU A 838 -3.73 2.93 44.04
C LEU A 838 -3.35 4.10 44.95
N VAL A 839 -4.14 5.17 45.00
CA VAL A 839 -3.90 6.33 45.87
C VAL A 839 -4.18 5.98 47.34
N GLU A 840 -5.21 5.17 47.62
CA GLU A 840 -5.51 4.69 48.98
C GLU A 840 -4.45 3.71 49.54
N CYS A 841 -3.62 3.09 48.68
CA CYS A 841 -2.52 2.24 49.16
C CYS A 841 -1.24 3.04 49.45
N GLU A 842 -0.99 4.15 48.75
CA GLU A 842 0.17 5.03 49.05
C GLU A 842 -0.07 5.91 50.28
N GLU A 843 -1.32 6.35 50.55
CA GLU A 843 -1.65 7.11 51.77
C GLU A 843 -1.85 6.23 53.03
N GLY A 844 -1.81 4.90 52.89
CA GLY A 844 -1.95 3.94 53.99
C GLY A 844 -0.62 3.50 54.64
N GLU A 845 0.52 3.99 54.15
CA GLU A 845 1.86 3.68 54.68
C GLU A 845 2.60 4.89 55.30
N ASP A 846 1.90 6.00 55.60
CA ASP A 846 2.41 7.11 56.44
C ASP A 846 2.03 6.98 57.93
#